data_AF-A0A9D5YL32-F1
#
_entry.id   AF-A0A9D5YL32-F1
#
_cell.length_a   1.000
_cell.length_b   1.000
_cell.length_c   1.000
_cell.angle_alpha   90.00
_cell.angle_beta   90.00
_cell.angle_gamma   90.00
#
_symmetry.space_group_name_H-M   'P 1'
#
loop_
_entity.id
_entity.type
_entity.pdbx_description
1 polymer ?
#
loop_
_entity_poly.entity_id
_entity_poly.type
_entity_poly.pdbx_seq_one_letter_code
_entity_poly.pdbx_strand_id
1 'polypeptide(L)'
;MKRIISMILLFSTLLSFWAFPTTAAKVELLTMPFHDVAKSAWYYEDVQYAYSRSLVNGTSDTKFSPTAVTSRAMLVTILYRMTGSPKVSEPAPFKDVPQGKWYSDAVAWAVEEKVVNGVSETKFCPNDTLSREQLAAILYRYSQSRNRDVSVTGEIPDYPDRNKVSDWADEAILWAIDRGLITGSLEKGKVYLQPRGDATRAVLAAIMHRFCVNILEMELLRFAYIPLDNRPVNNLRTRLQMEGADITIVMPDESLYATRMDGQSLNPNGTTYGDREGLLAWLKEVEADCDFFVISMDQMLSGGLATSREMTHHELSIEYGIIDYLAELSERKPVYIFDTVIRLATTTINYLGRDEAEYDAFRTYGSVERAELSGEELTIENIVAGYQNDIEGNLIEPDISEERLECYHATRKRKLVLAEYLLKKSENFAGVFFGVDDSYPNNSIQTNEIAFLRANMGENAHLFCGTDELGMMCISRAYADYYNDHAKLQVRYFGGKEDAIVDMYDTGTLREAVQAHIRALGMTCVEKNADAQVLVLSRISGQEPADEFMQAWIENNENQIPTIVIDTSGTKLTFDSLLENMPVENLFGYSCWGTGGNTIGIALSMGQTRLTWLRNETDKSEEAFLAWTKALTFALIKDIVYCPSAKYGIYSFAPAEIRKVVMKHERTAPILEGLAGKQMLSDLLDKTYATCPEYTLIDFYAPFARNYEIGFTVIDVKDAPPEPEEPTEPSEEPTESTEPTESTEPTESTEPTESTEPTESTEPTESTEPTESTEPTESTEPTESTEPTESTEPTESTEPTESTEPTESTEPTESTEPTESTEPAE
;
A
#
# COMPACT_ATOMS: atom_id res chain seq x y z
N MET A 1 -47.25 -54.96 -44.07
CA MET A 1 -48.70 -55.22 -44.04
C MET A 1 -49.28 -54.47 -42.85
N LYS A 2 -49.94 -53.32 -43.11
CA LYS A 2 -50.81 -52.56 -42.17
C LYS A 2 -50.11 -52.02 -40.89
N ARG A 3 -50.31 -50.80 -40.39
CA ARG A 3 -51.22 -49.68 -40.67
C ARG A 3 -50.87 -48.57 -39.64
N ILE A 4 -50.92 -47.31 -40.07
CA ILE A 4 -51.57 -46.15 -39.38
C ILE A 4 -50.83 -45.61 -38.12
N ILE A 5 -50.06 -44.52 -38.21
CA ILE A 5 -50.44 -43.08 -38.29
C ILE A 5 -51.06 -42.55 -36.97
N SER A 6 -50.31 -41.76 -36.18
CA SER A 6 -50.44 -40.28 -36.08
C SER A 6 -50.00 -39.73 -34.72
N MET A 7 -49.14 -38.70 -34.76
CA MET A 7 -49.09 -37.51 -33.91
C MET A 7 -48.96 -37.62 -32.36
N ILE A 8 -47.98 -36.84 -31.86
CA ILE A 8 -47.70 -36.41 -30.48
C ILE A 8 -46.73 -37.33 -29.72
N LEU A 9 -45.43 -36.99 -29.77
CA LEU A 9 -44.52 -36.88 -28.61
C LEU A 9 -43.11 -36.58 -29.12
N LEU A 10 -42.84 -35.29 -29.26
CA LEU A 10 -41.51 -34.70 -29.30
C LEU A 10 -41.33 -34.06 -27.90
N PHE A 11 -41.12 -34.89 -26.86
CA PHE A 11 -40.92 -34.46 -25.48
C PHE A 11 -40.30 -35.60 -24.63
N SER A 12 -39.35 -35.23 -23.76
CA SER A 12 -38.61 -36.04 -22.75
C SER A 12 -37.53 -36.97 -23.32
N THR A 13 -36.25 -36.80 -22.99
CA THR A 13 -35.67 -36.60 -21.66
C THR A 13 -34.87 -35.30 -21.50
N LEU A 14 -35.49 -34.33 -20.82
CA LEU A 14 -34.84 -33.33 -19.96
C LEU A 14 -34.74 -33.95 -18.56
N LEU A 15 -33.59 -33.78 -17.90
CA LEU A 15 -33.25 -33.86 -16.46
C LEU A 15 -31.76 -34.31 -16.44
N SER A 16 -30.76 -33.56 -15.97
CA SER A 16 -30.72 -32.44 -15.05
C SER A 16 -29.40 -31.69 -15.24
N PHE A 17 -29.44 -30.59 -16.01
CA PHE A 17 -28.52 -29.47 -15.78
C PHE A 17 -29.07 -28.74 -14.55
N TRP A 18 -28.54 -29.07 -13.37
CA TRP A 18 -28.52 -28.07 -12.32
C TRP A 18 -27.43 -27.09 -12.73
N ALA A 19 -27.86 -26.03 -13.42
CA ALA A 19 -27.20 -24.75 -13.25
C ALA A 19 -27.27 -24.48 -11.75
N PHE A 20 -26.18 -24.77 -11.04
CA PHE A 20 -25.93 -24.09 -9.78
C PHE A 20 -26.06 -22.60 -10.13
N PRO A 21 -26.91 -21.83 -9.44
CA PRO A 21 -26.79 -20.40 -9.55
C PRO A 21 -25.35 -20.11 -9.15
N THR A 22 -24.55 -19.69 -10.12
CA THR A 22 -23.33 -18.92 -9.85
C THR A 22 -23.85 -17.66 -9.18
N THR A 23 -24.14 -17.73 -7.88
CA THR A 23 -23.93 -16.59 -7.01
C THR A 23 -22.43 -16.42 -7.00
N ALA A 24 -21.91 -15.83 -8.08
CA ALA A 24 -20.82 -14.90 -7.95
C ALA A 24 -21.28 -13.99 -6.81
N ALA A 25 -20.69 -14.16 -5.63
CA ALA A 25 -20.68 -13.10 -4.65
C ALA A 25 -19.88 -11.99 -5.33
N LYS A 26 -20.60 -11.24 -6.17
CA LYS A 26 -20.17 -10.00 -6.74
C LYS A 26 -19.84 -9.16 -5.52
N VAL A 27 -18.56 -8.96 -5.24
CA VAL A 27 -18.15 -7.77 -4.51
C VAL A 27 -18.64 -6.65 -5.41
N GLU A 28 -19.87 -6.18 -5.15
CA GLU A 28 -20.38 -4.98 -5.78
C GLU A 28 -19.51 -3.86 -5.26
N LEU A 29 -18.41 -3.61 -5.99
CA LEU A 29 -17.79 -2.30 -6.12
C LEU A 29 -18.94 -1.30 -6.08
N LEU A 30 -18.90 -0.39 -5.10
CA LEU A 30 -19.97 0.53 -4.69
C LEU A 30 -20.45 1.42 -5.86
N THR A 31 -21.11 0.82 -6.85
CA THR A 31 -21.98 1.53 -7.75
C THR A 31 -23.11 2.06 -6.89
N MET A 32 -23.34 3.37 -6.92
CA MET A 32 -24.38 4.00 -6.11
C MET A 32 -25.72 3.23 -6.30
N PRO A 33 -26.23 2.55 -5.26
CA PRO A 33 -27.28 1.53 -5.41
C PRO A 33 -28.68 2.16 -5.59
N PHE A 34 -28.76 3.49 -5.62
CA PHE A 34 -30.00 4.25 -5.56
C PHE A 34 -30.58 4.51 -6.95
N HIS A 35 -31.63 3.78 -7.31
CA HIS A 35 -32.30 3.97 -8.59
C HIS A 35 -33.09 5.28 -8.69
N ASP A 36 -33.34 5.95 -7.56
CA ASP A 36 -34.01 7.25 -7.49
C ASP A 36 -33.04 8.45 -7.54
N VAL A 37 -31.76 8.21 -7.86
CA VAL A 37 -30.72 9.23 -8.07
C VAL A 37 -30.22 9.14 -9.51
N ALA A 38 -30.80 9.92 -10.40
CA ALA A 38 -30.42 9.92 -11.82
C ALA A 38 -29.05 10.59 -12.03
N LYS A 39 -28.20 10.04 -12.92
CA LYS A 39 -26.89 10.63 -13.31
C LYS A 39 -26.95 12.09 -13.77
N SER A 40 -28.07 12.51 -14.34
CA SER A 40 -28.30 13.88 -14.79
C SER A 40 -28.86 14.82 -13.70
N ALA A 41 -29.07 14.33 -12.48
CA ALA A 41 -29.58 15.14 -11.39
C ALA A 41 -28.48 16.07 -10.85
N TRP A 42 -28.85 17.30 -10.49
CA TRP A 42 -27.90 18.30 -10.00
C TRP A 42 -27.14 17.88 -8.73
N TYR A 43 -27.71 16.94 -7.96
CA TYR A 43 -27.15 16.42 -6.71
C TYR A 43 -26.50 15.05 -6.86
N TYR A 44 -26.31 14.54 -8.09
CA TYR A 44 -25.82 13.17 -8.29
C TYR A 44 -24.47 12.93 -7.60
N GLU A 45 -23.49 13.79 -7.88
CA GLU A 45 -22.13 13.72 -7.33
C GLU A 45 -22.13 13.96 -5.82
N ASP A 46 -22.92 14.93 -5.35
CA ASP A 46 -23.10 15.22 -3.94
C ASP A 46 -23.63 14.02 -3.14
N VAL A 47 -24.61 13.30 -3.70
CA VAL A 47 -25.17 12.10 -3.07
C VAL A 47 -24.19 10.94 -3.12
N GLN A 48 -23.45 10.79 -4.22
CA GLN A 48 -22.40 9.78 -4.34
C GLN A 48 -21.33 9.99 -3.26
N TYR A 49 -20.83 11.22 -3.12
CA TYR A 49 -19.86 11.59 -2.09
C TYR A 49 -20.40 11.35 -0.68
N ALA A 50 -21.60 11.84 -0.38
CA ALA A 50 -22.19 11.70 0.95
C ALA A 50 -22.45 10.23 1.32
N TYR A 51 -22.75 9.39 0.34
CA TYR A 51 -22.97 7.96 0.54
C TYR A 51 -21.65 7.19 0.70
N SER A 52 -20.66 7.41 -0.17
CA SER A 52 -19.37 6.70 -0.09
C SER A 52 -18.65 6.97 1.23
N ARG A 53 -18.79 8.18 1.77
CA ARG A 53 -18.25 8.60 3.07
C ARG A 53 -19.14 8.23 4.26
N SER A 54 -20.24 7.50 4.06
CA SER A 54 -21.21 7.12 5.11
C SER A 54 -21.80 8.32 5.89
N LEU A 55 -21.74 9.52 5.31
CA LEU A 55 -22.32 10.73 5.88
C LEU A 55 -23.84 10.63 5.84
N VAL A 56 -24.41 10.27 4.68
CA VAL A 56 -25.86 10.11 4.50
C VAL A 56 -26.17 8.76 3.86
N ASN A 57 -26.68 7.83 4.68
CA ASN A 57 -27.10 6.49 4.21
C ASN A 57 -28.42 6.56 3.44
N GLY A 58 -28.69 5.56 2.58
CA GLY A 58 -29.98 5.38 1.92
C GLY A 58 -31.15 5.21 2.90
N THR A 59 -32.37 5.48 2.43
CA THR A 59 -33.61 5.18 3.20
C THR A 59 -34.03 3.72 3.06
N SER A 60 -33.43 3.02 2.10
CA SER A 60 -33.43 1.56 1.92
C SER A 60 -32.22 1.18 1.07
N ASP A 61 -31.96 -0.12 0.92
CA ASP A 61 -30.84 -0.64 0.14
C ASP A 61 -30.79 -0.12 -1.32
N THR A 62 -31.93 0.27 -1.89
CA THR A 62 -32.04 0.72 -3.29
C THR A 62 -32.61 2.13 -3.48
N LYS A 63 -32.80 2.89 -2.39
CA LYS A 63 -33.33 4.27 -2.46
C LYS A 63 -32.60 5.25 -1.57
N PHE A 64 -32.32 6.42 -2.12
CA PHE A 64 -31.81 7.56 -1.36
C PHE A 64 -32.93 8.48 -0.87
N SER A 65 -34.06 8.58 -1.57
CA SER A 65 -35.15 9.53 -1.30
C SER A 65 -34.69 11.00 -1.27
N PRO A 66 -34.15 11.56 -2.37
CA PRO A 66 -33.48 12.86 -2.41
C PRO A 66 -34.37 14.05 -2.00
N THR A 67 -35.68 13.94 -2.17
CA THR A 67 -36.65 15.00 -1.83
C THR A 67 -37.24 14.89 -0.43
N ALA A 68 -36.95 13.81 0.31
CA ALA A 68 -37.42 13.68 1.68
C ALA A 68 -36.69 14.68 2.60
N VAL A 69 -37.41 15.21 3.58
CA VAL A 69 -36.89 16.19 4.54
C VAL A 69 -35.93 15.54 5.54
N THR A 70 -34.94 16.29 6.00
CA THR A 70 -34.02 15.87 7.05
C THR A 70 -34.35 16.55 8.37
N SER A 71 -34.00 15.93 9.50
CA SER A 71 -34.24 16.50 10.82
C SER A 71 -32.96 17.04 11.47
N ARG A 72 -33.14 17.90 12.48
CA ARG A 72 -32.03 18.43 13.29
C ARG A 72 -31.19 17.31 13.93
N ALA A 73 -31.84 16.26 14.44
CA ALA A 73 -31.15 15.11 15.02
C ALA A 73 -30.29 14.36 13.99
N MET A 74 -30.74 14.27 12.73
CA MET A 74 -29.97 13.61 11.67
C MET A 74 -28.63 14.33 11.45
N LEU A 75 -28.64 15.64 11.20
CA LEU A 75 -27.41 16.41 11.00
C LEU A 75 -26.44 16.25 12.17
N VAL A 76 -26.93 16.41 13.40
CA VAL A 76 -26.08 16.31 14.59
C VAL A 76 -25.48 14.91 14.75
N THR A 77 -26.23 13.87 14.40
CA THR A 77 -25.73 12.48 14.42
C THR A 77 -24.68 12.24 13.33
N ILE A 78 -24.78 12.90 12.17
CA ILE A 78 -23.73 12.86 11.15
C ILE A 78 -22.46 13.48 11.72
N LEU A 79 -22.54 14.69 12.26
CA LEU A 79 -21.38 15.38 12.83
C LEU A 79 -20.77 14.59 14.00
N TYR A 80 -21.58 14.04 14.89
CA TYR A 80 -21.09 13.20 15.99
C TYR A 80 -20.28 11.99 15.49
N ARG A 81 -20.80 11.28 14.49
CA ARG A 81 -20.09 10.13 13.87
C ARG A 81 -18.78 10.55 13.21
N MET A 82 -18.77 11.70 12.52
CA MET A 82 -17.55 12.29 11.93
C MET A 82 -16.48 12.64 12.97
N THR A 83 -16.79 12.55 14.26
CA THR A 83 -15.86 12.86 15.35
C THR A 83 -15.45 11.64 16.16
N GLY A 84 -15.71 10.44 15.64
CA GLY A 84 -15.41 9.18 16.30
C GLY A 84 -16.44 8.77 17.36
N SER A 85 -17.60 9.43 17.40
CA SER A 85 -18.67 9.16 18.38
C SER A 85 -18.16 9.15 19.84
N PRO A 86 -17.54 10.25 20.32
CA PRO A 86 -16.92 10.29 21.64
C PRO A 86 -17.93 10.03 22.75
N LYS A 87 -17.48 9.40 23.83
CA LYS A 87 -18.32 9.13 25.00
C LYS A 87 -18.79 10.43 25.63
N VAL A 88 -20.10 10.52 25.88
CA VAL A 88 -20.71 11.72 26.48
C VAL A 88 -20.78 11.57 28.00
N SER A 89 -20.44 12.65 28.70
CA SER A 89 -20.35 12.71 30.15
C SER A 89 -21.73 12.88 30.81
N GLU A 90 -22.59 13.71 30.22
CA GLU A 90 -23.91 14.06 30.76
C GLU A 90 -25.00 14.06 29.67
N PRO A 91 -26.27 13.73 30.02
CA PRO A 91 -27.38 13.81 29.07
C PRO A 91 -27.68 15.25 28.62
N ALA A 92 -28.20 15.40 27.40
CA ALA A 92 -28.67 16.70 26.91
C ALA A 92 -29.75 17.30 27.82
N PRO A 93 -29.77 18.62 28.05
CA PRO A 93 -30.69 19.28 28.99
C PRO A 93 -32.15 19.37 28.51
N PHE A 94 -32.49 18.76 27.37
CA PHE A 94 -33.77 18.94 26.69
C PHE A 94 -34.78 17.84 27.04
N LYS A 95 -36.02 18.24 27.38
CA LYS A 95 -37.08 17.29 27.79
C LYS A 95 -37.57 16.40 26.65
N ASP A 96 -37.39 16.84 25.41
CA ASP A 96 -37.76 16.12 24.19
C ASP A 96 -36.63 15.28 23.61
N VAL A 97 -35.52 15.14 24.34
CA VAL A 97 -34.39 14.24 24.02
C VAL A 97 -34.26 13.19 25.14
N PRO A 98 -35.12 12.16 25.15
CA PRO A 98 -35.02 11.09 26.14
C PRO A 98 -33.74 10.28 25.91
N GLN A 99 -33.18 9.69 26.97
CA GLN A 99 -32.01 8.81 26.87
C GLN A 99 -32.31 7.55 26.02
N GLY A 100 -31.26 6.97 25.42
CA GLY A 100 -31.34 5.72 24.66
C GLY A 100 -32.02 5.83 23.30
N LYS A 101 -32.21 7.04 22.75
CA LYS A 101 -32.56 7.22 21.33
C LYS A 101 -31.28 7.25 20.50
N TRP A 102 -31.41 6.89 19.23
CA TRP A 102 -30.30 6.87 18.27
C TRP A 102 -29.56 8.22 18.12
N TYR A 103 -30.19 9.33 18.53
CA TYR A 103 -29.61 10.67 18.51
C TYR A 103 -29.26 11.23 19.90
N SER A 104 -29.56 10.52 20.99
CA SER A 104 -29.46 11.08 22.36
C SER A 104 -28.04 11.54 22.66
N ASP A 105 -27.07 10.67 22.41
CA ASP A 105 -25.66 10.93 22.69
C ASP A 105 -25.11 12.00 21.74
N ALA A 106 -25.46 11.91 20.45
CA ALA A 106 -25.08 12.93 19.48
C ALA A 106 -25.58 14.34 19.88
N VAL A 107 -26.82 14.47 20.34
CA VAL A 107 -27.36 15.76 20.80
C VAL A 107 -26.69 16.23 22.08
N ALA A 108 -26.39 15.32 23.00
CA ALA A 108 -25.70 15.65 24.24
C ALA A 108 -24.27 16.15 23.98
N TRP A 109 -23.51 15.42 23.16
CA TRP A 109 -22.20 15.83 22.65
C TRP A 109 -22.25 17.20 21.98
N ALA A 110 -23.22 17.43 21.08
CA ALA A 110 -23.29 18.68 20.36
C ALA A 110 -23.63 19.89 21.25
N VAL A 111 -24.26 19.67 22.40
CA VAL A 111 -24.45 20.72 23.42
C VAL A 111 -23.15 20.97 24.18
N GLU A 112 -22.45 19.91 24.59
CA GLU A 112 -21.16 19.98 25.29
C GLU A 112 -20.10 20.74 24.46
N GLU A 113 -20.00 20.41 23.17
CA GLU A 113 -19.11 21.06 22.20
C GLU A 113 -19.64 22.41 21.67
N LYS A 114 -20.80 22.86 22.15
CA LYS A 114 -21.45 24.12 21.72
C LYS A 114 -21.76 24.20 20.22
N VAL A 115 -21.90 23.05 19.57
CA VAL A 115 -22.28 22.90 18.15
C VAL A 115 -23.76 23.26 17.94
N VAL A 116 -24.62 22.95 18.93
CA VAL A 116 -26.05 23.26 18.87
C VAL A 116 -26.58 23.96 20.11
N ASN A 117 -27.64 24.74 19.90
CA ASN A 117 -28.51 25.26 20.94
C ASN A 117 -29.90 24.60 20.83
N GLY A 118 -30.65 24.61 21.94
CA GLY A 118 -32.07 24.29 21.92
C GLY A 118 -32.87 25.35 21.16
N VAL A 119 -34.04 24.97 20.63
CA VAL A 119 -35.02 25.95 20.12
C VAL A 119 -35.71 26.70 21.25
N SER A 120 -35.59 26.20 22.48
CA SER A 120 -35.89 26.87 23.74
C SER A 120 -35.00 26.28 24.85
N GLU A 121 -35.03 26.84 26.05
CA GLU A 121 -34.30 26.31 27.21
C GLU A 121 -34.58 24.83 27.53
N THR A 122 -35.74 24.30 27.11
CA THR A 122 -36.17 22.94 27.46
C THR A 122 -36.45 22.03 26.27
N LYS A 123 -36.26 22.50 25.03
CA LYS A 123 -36.57 21.74 23.81
C LYS A 123 -35.48 21.86 22.74
N PHE A 124 -35.15 20.73 22.12
CA PHE A 124 -34.27 20.64 20.96
C PHE A 124 -35.01 20.51 19.63
N CYS A 125 -36.21 19.91 19.66
CA CYS A 125 -36.99 19.52 18.49
C CYS A 125 -36.24 18.55 17.54
N PRO A 126 -35.86 17.34 18.00
CA PRO A 126 -35.00 16.42 17.23
C PRO A 126 -35.58 15.97 15.88
N ASN A 127 -36.91 15.90 15.79
CA ASN A 127 -37.62 15.39 14.61
C ASN A 127 -38.20 16.51 13.72
N ASP A 128 -38.05 17.78 14.11
CA ASP A 128 -38.51 18.88 13.28
C ASP A 128 -37.64 18.98 12.02
N THR A 129 -38.27 19.39 10.91
CA THR A 129 -37.59 19.62 9.64
C THR A 129 -36.49 20.66 9.81
N LEU A 130 -35.30 20.31 9.36
CA LEU A 130 -34.14 21.18 9.35
C LEU A 130 -34.29 22.23 8.24
N SER A 131 -34.16 23.51 8.57
CA SER A 131 -34.07 24.58 7.56
C SER A 131 -32.63 24.83 7.09
N ARG A 132 -32.46 25.45 5.93
CA ARG A 132 -31.12 25.80 5.40
C ARG A 132 -30.35 26.76 6.32
N GLU A 133 -31.03 27.72 6.95
CA GLU A 133 -30.40 28.63 7.92
C GLU A 133 -30.01 27.93 9.23
N GLN A 134 -30.77 26.92 9.66
CA GLN A 134 -30.37 26.09 10.78
C GLN A 134 -29.18 25.18 10.45
N LEU A 135 -29.17 24.58 9.25
CA LEU A 135 -28.05 23.78 8.76
C LEU A 135 -26.75 24.60 8.74
N ALA A 136 -26.78 25.79 8.12
CA ALA A 136 -25.63 26.70 8.09
C ALA A 136 -25.15 27.08 9.50
N ALA A 137 -26.06 27.44 10.40
CA ALA A 137 -25.70 27.82 11.77
C ALA A 137 -25.11 26.68 12.60
N ILE A 138 -25.52 25.42 12.36
CA ILE A 138 -24.94 24.26 13.04
C ILE A 138 -23.53 23.97 12.50
N LEU A 139 -23.34 24.00 11.17
CA LEU A 139 -22.03 23.80 10.55
C LEU A 139 -21.03 24.90 10.91
N TYR A 140 -21.48 26.15 11.00
CA TYR A 140 -20.68 27.29 11.45
C TYR A 140 -20.13 27.05 12.87
N ARG A 141 -21.00 26.68 13.82
CA ARG A 141 -20.56 26.40 15.21
C ARG A 141 -19.71 25.14 15.30
N TYR A 142 -20.01 24.11 14.52
CA TYR A 142 -19.15 22.94 14.42
C TYR A 142 -17.74 23.32 13.95
N SER A 143 -17.63 24.16 12.93
CA SER A 143 -16.34 24.67 12.43
C SER A 143 -15.57 25.42 13.52
N GLN A 144 -16.25 26.26 14.31
CA GLN A 144 -15.66 26.94 15.47
C GLN A 144 -15.15 25.95 16.52
N SER A 145 -15.93 24.92 16.86
CA SER A 145 -15.51 23.88 17.82
C SER A 145 -14.25 23.12 17.34
N ARG A 146 -14.00 23.12 16.03
CA ARG A 146 -12.85 22.47 15.38
C ARG A 146 -11.70 23.42 15.09
N ASN A 147 -11.72 24.63 15.65
CA ASN A 147 -10.73 25.69 15.41
C ASN A 147 -10.53 26.02 13.92
N ARG A 148 -11.55 25.85 13.08
CA ARG A 148 -11.53 26.27 11.67
C ARG A 148 -11.83 27.76 11.58
N ASP A 149 -11.23 28.44 10.59
CA ASP A 149 -11.51 29.84 10.34
C ASP A 149 -12.94 30.03 9.82
N VAL A 150 -13.72 30.80 10.57
CA VAL A 150 -15.10 31.17 10.24
C VAL A 150 -15.28 32.68 10.05
N SER A 151 -14.18 33.42 10.00
CA SER A 151 -14.23 34.87 9.82
C SER A 151 -14.83 35.23 8.46
N VAL A 152 -15.73 36.21 8.48
CA VAL A 152 -16.33 36.82 7.30
C VAL A 152 -16.44 38.32 7.45
N THR A 153 -16.44 39.02 6.33
CA THR A 153 -16.64 40.46 6.28
C THR A 153 -17.68 40.83 5.22
N GLY A 154 -18.42 41.92 5.45
CA GLY A 154 -19.44 42.40 4.50
C GLY A 154 -20.86 42.03 4.90
N GLU A 155 -21.75 42.02 3.90
CA GLU A 155 -23.18 41.75 4.06
C GLU A 155 -23.59 40.65 3.07
N ILE A 156 -24.70 39.96 3.36
CA ILE A 156 -25.26 38.94 2.46
C ILE A 156 -25.51 39.54 1.06
N PRO A 157 -25.04 38.90 -0.03
CA PRO A 157 -25.27 39.39 -1.39
C PRO A 157 -26.75 39.63 -1.73
N ASP A 158 -27.03 40.35 -2.81
CA ASP A 158 -28.40 40.78 -3.19
C ASP A 158 -29.28 39.65 -3.76
N TYR A 159 -29.44 38.58 -2.99
CA TYR A 159 -30.43 37.55 -3.24
C TYR A 159 -31.84 38.12 -3.04
N PRO A 160 -32.83 37.78 -3.89
CA PRO A 160 -34.17 38.35 -3.81
C PRO A 160 -34.90 38.09 -2.49
N ASP A 161 -34.49 37.07 -1.74
CA ASP A 161 -35.05 36.67 -0.45
C ASP A 161 -34.07 36.80 0.73
N ARG A 162 -32.99 37.58 0.59
CA ARG A 162 -32.02 37.81 1.69
C ARG A 162 -32.68 38.32 2.97
N ASN A 163 -33.74 39.13 2.84
CA ASN A 163 -34.49 39.69 3.97
C ASN A 163 -35.32 38.64 4.75
N LYS A 164 -35.35 37.38 4.30
CA LYS A 164 -35.97 36.27 5.03
C LYS A 164 -35.01 35.54 5.96
N VAL A 165 -33.71 35.83 5.86
CA VAL A 165 -32.69 35.30 6.80
C VAL A 165 -33.02 35.84 8.19
N SER A 166 -33.05 34.95 9.17
CA SER A 166 -33.29 35.35 10.56
C SER A 166 -32.03 35.99 11.15
N ASP A 167 -32.18 37.02 11.99
CA ASP A 167 -31.05 37.78 12.57
C ASP A 167 -29.99 36.90 13.24
N TRP A 168 -30.40 35.81 13.89
CA TRP A 168 -29.49 34.87 14.57
C TRP A 168 -28.67 33.99 13.61
N ALA A 169 -29.05 33.94 12.33
CA ALA A 169 -28.42 33.14 11.28
C ALA A 169 -27.62 33.99 10.28
N ASP A 170 -27.67 35.33 10.40
CA ASP A 170 -27.12 36.25 9.40
C ASP A 170 -25.63 35.99 9.12
N GLU A 171 -24.81 35.98 10.18
CA GLU A 171 -23.38 35.72 10.08
C GLU A 171 -23.07 34.31 9.57
N ALA A 172 -23.79 33.28 10.04
CA ALA A 172 -23.59 31.91 9.60
C ALA A 172 -23.99 31.69 8.13
N ILE A 173 -25.02 32.38 7.65
CA ILE A 173 -25.43 32.36 6.23
C ILE A 173 -24.42 33.11 5.38
N LEU A 174 -23.94 34.27 5.83
CA LEU A 174 -22.89 35.02 5.15
C LEU A 174 -21.63 34.15 4.99
N TRP A 175 -21.18 33.50 6.07
CA TRP A 175 -20.08 32.54 6.06
C TRP A 175 -20.33 31.36 5.13
N ALA A 176 -21.53 30.75 5.18
CA ALA A 176 -21.85 29.64 4.30
C ALA A 176 -21.86 30.03 2.81
N ILE A 177 -22.19 31.28 2.48
CA ILE A 177 -22.11 31.80 1.10
C ILE A 177 -20.66 32.10 0.71
N ASP A 178 -19.92 32.80 1.57
CA ASP A 178 -18.52 33.18 1.37
C ASP A 178 -17.64 31.94 1.11
N ARG A 179 -17.85 30.88 1.89
CA ARG A 179 -17.14 29.60 1.76
C ARG A 179 -17.76 28.65 0.74
N GLY A 180 -18.73 29.10 -0.05
CA GLY A 180 -19.31 28.30 -1.15
C GLY A 180 -20.21 27.14 -0.72
N LEU A 181 -20.55 26.98 0.56
CA LEU A 181 -21.44 25.92 1.05
C LEU A 181 -22.86 26.09 0.49
N ILE A 182 -23.36 27.34 0.49
CA ILE A 182 -24.68 27.71 -0.03
C ILE A 182 -24.51 28.60 -1.26
N THR A 183 -24.79 28.05 -2.42
CA THR A 183 -24.77 28.74 -3.72
C THR A 183 -26.15 29.22 -4.18
N GLY A 184 -27.19 28.95 -3.38
CA GLY A 184 -28.59 29.27 -3.68
C GLY A 184 -29.27 28.25 -4.61
N SER A 185 -30.49 28.55 -5.03
CA SER A 185 -31.32 27.68 -5.86
C SER A 185 -32.00 28.47 -6.97
N LEU A 186 -31.83 28.03 -8.22
CA LEU A 186 -32.37 28.71 -9.39
C LEU A 186 -33.88 28.47 -9.51
N GLU A 187 -34.66 29.53 -9.36
CA GLU A 187 -36.10 29.52 -9.59
C GLU A 187 -36.50 30.62 -10.58
N LYS A 188 -37.14 30.24 -11.68
CA LYS A 188 -37.68 31.18 -12.68
C LYS A 188 -36.65 32.21 -13.17
N GLY A 189 -35.39 31.78 -13.35
CA GLY A 189 -34.30 32.62 -13.86
C GLY A 189 -33.63 33.53 -12.83
N LYS A 190 -33.93 33.36 -11.53
CA LYS A 190 -33.23 34.04 -10.42
C LYS A 190 -32.76 33.03 -9.38
N VAL A 191 -31.64 33.32 -8.72
CA VAL A 191 -31.11 32.47 -7.65
C VAL A 191 -31.62 32.97 -6.30
N TYR A 192 -32.20 32.08 -5.49
CA TYR A 192 -32.76 32.36 -4.16
C TYR A 192 -31.97 31.61 -3.08
N LEU A 193 -31.86 32.16 -1.88
CA LEU A 193 -31.21 31.50 -0.74
C LEU A 193 -32.09 30.43 -0.11
N GLN A 194 -33.40 30.70 -0.04
CA GLN A 194 -34.39 29.88 0.65
C GLN A 194 -33.98 29.57 2.12
N PRO A 195 -33.67 30.58 2.95
CA PRO A 195 -33.09 30.34 4.28
C PRO A 195 -33.99 29.50 5.19
N ARG A 196 -35.31 29.69 5.07
CA ARG A 196 -36.34 28.92 5.80
C ARG A 196 -36.91 27.73 5.02
N GLY A 197 -36.34 27.41 3.85
CA GLY A 197 -36.73 26.24 3.06
C GLY A 197 -36.21 24.95 3.69
N ASP A 198 -36.89 23.85 3.38
CA ASP A 198 -36.55 22.52 3.91
C ASP A 198 -35.19 22.06 3.37
N ALA A 199 -34.30 21.64 4.26
CA ALA A 199 -33.11 20.89 3.88
C ALA A 199 -33.52 19.45 3.56
N THR A 200 -33.85 19.20 2.30
CA THR A 200 -34.06 17.83 1.81
C THR A 200 -32.76 17.02 1.89
N ARG A 201 -32.85 15.70 1.76
CA ARG A 201 -31.67 14.82 1.77
C ARG A 201 -30.66 15.16 0.67
N ALA A 202 -31.11 15.55 -0.51
CA ALA A 202 -30.23 16.04 -1.57
C ALA A 202 -29.54 17.37 -1.20
N VAL A 203 -30.28 18.31 -0.58
CA VAL A 203 -29.71 19.59 -0.13
C VAL A 203 -28.71 19.37 1.01
N LEU A 204 -29.02 18.47 1.96
CA LEU A 204 -28.12 18.09 3.03
C LEU A 204 -26.84 17.45 2.46
N ALA A 205 -26.96 16.49 1.53
CA ALA A 205 -25.81 15.85 0.89
C ALA A 205 -24.92 16.89 0.18
N ALA A 206 -25.50 17.80 -0.59
CA ALA A 206 -24.76 18.84 -1.31
C ALA A 206 -24.03 19.81 -0.38
N ILE A 207 -24.70 20.27 0.68
CA ILE A 207 -24.07 21.18 1.63
C ILE A 207 -23.02 20.43 2.46
N MET A 208 -23.27 19.18 2.86
CA MET A 208 -22.28 18.36 3.58
C MET A 208 -21.07 18.05 2.71
N HIS A 209 -21.24 17.74 1.43
CA HIS A 209 -20.14 17.53 0.48
C HIS A 209 -19.25 18.77 0.43
N ARG A 210 -19.82 19.95 0.14
CA ARG A 210 -19.07 21.21 0.12
C ARG A 210 -18.50 21.58 1.49
N PHE A 211 -19.16 21.20 2.57
CA PHE A 211 -18.66 21.45 3.92
C PHE A 211 -17.42 20.61 4.22
N CYS A 212 -17.49 19.32 3.91
CA CYS A 212 -16.38 18.40 4.00
C CYS A 212 -15.21 18.89 3.15
N VAL A 213 -15.46 19.28 1.91
CA VAL A 213 -14.47 19.79 0.95
C VAL A 213 -13.90 21.15 1.39
N ASN A 214 -14.72 22.20 1.43
CA ASN A 214 -14.26 23.58 1.56
C ASN A 214 -13.87 24.01 2.99
N ILE A 215 -14.31 23.28 4.01
CA ILE A 215 -14.05 23.66 5.42
C ILE A 215 -13.25 22.60 6.17
N LEU A 216 -13.58 21.32 5.96
CA LEU A 216 -12.88 20.23 6.63
C LEU A 216 -11.70 19.71 5.82
N GLU A 217 -11.54 20.15 4.56
CA GLU A 217 -10.48 19.73 3.64
C GLU A 217 -10.50 18.20 3.42
N MET A 218 -11.69 17.59 3.45
CA MET A 218 -11.95 16.17 3.22
C MET A 218 -12.13 15.85 1.71
N GLU A 219 -11.39 16.53 0.84
CA GLU A 219 -11.46 16.32 -0.62
C GLU A 219 -10.87 14.98 -1.02
N LEU A 220 -9.75 14.60 -0.41
CA LEU A 220 -8.93 13.50 -0.90
C LEU A 220 -9.36 12.16 -0.33
N LEU A 221 -9.23 11.10 -1.14
CA LEU A 221 -9.32 9.74 -0.63
C LEU A 221 -8.25 9.52 0.45
N ARG A 222 -8.63 8.86 1.54
CA ARG A 222 -7.76 8.61 2.69
C ARG A 222 -7.48 7.13 2.80
N PHE A 223 -6.21 6.76 2.66
CA PHE A 223 -5.74 5.39 2.72
C PHE A 223 -4.96 5.19 4.01
N ALA A 224 -5.43 4.31 4.89
CA ALA A 224 -4.61 3.79 5.97
C ALA A 224 -3.58 2.83 5.37
N TYR A 225 -2.29 3.13 5.55
CA TYR A 225 -1.20 2.34 4.97
C TYR A 225 -0.21 1.89 6.04
N ILE A 226 -0.06 0.57 6.19
CA ILE A 226 1.00 -0.04 7.00
C ILE A 226 2.06 -0.57 6.02
N PRO A 227 3.25 0.04 5.95
CA PRO A 227 4.28 -0.29 4.96
C PRO A 227 4.94 -1.63 5.28
N LEU A 228 5.76 -2.14 4.36
CA LEU A 228 6.56 -3.34 4.62
C LEU A 228 7.62 -3.12 5.72
N ASP A 229 8.23 -1.93 5.73
CA ASP A 229 9.20 -1.44 6.71
C ASP A 229 9.47 0.07 6.45
N ASN A 230 10.43 0.66 7.18
CA ASN A 230 10.82 2.06 7.05
C ASN A 230 11.84 2.36 5.93
N ARG A 231 12.06 1.45 4.97
CA ARG A 231 12.90 1.74 3.81
C ARG A 231 12.20 2.72 2.85
N PRO A 232 12.92 3.66 2.22
CA PRO A 232 12.35 4.70 1.34
C PRO A 232 11.55 4.18 0.15
N VAL A 233 11.80 2.95 -0.29
CA VAL A 233 11.00 2.31 -1.35
C VAL A 233 9.59 1.95 -0.86
N ASN A 234 9.45 1.58 0.43
CA ASN A 234 8.19 1.12 1.02
C ASN A 234 7.36 2.27 1.61
N ASN A 235 7.99 3.31 2.16
CA ASN A 235 7.29 4.46 2.75
C ASN A 235 7.30 5.70 1.83
N LEU A 236 8.46 6.28 1.56
CA LEU A 236 8.62 7.55 0.87
C LEU A 236 8.13 7.49 -0.57
N ARG A 237 8.55 6.48 -1.35
CA ARG A 237 8.18 6.34 -2.77
C ARG A 237 6.67 6.16 -2.93
N THR A 238 6.07 5.33 -2.08
CA THR A 238 4.61 5.12 -1.99
C THR A 238 3.87 6.40 -1.67
N ARG A 239 4.32 7.14 -0.65
CA ARG A 239 3.71 8.42 -0.26
C ARG A 239 3.76 9.44 -1.40
N LEU A 240 4.94 9.64 -2.01
CA LEU A 240 5.12 10.59 -3.12
C LEU A 240 4.23 10.25 -4.33
N GLN A 241 4.07 8.96 -4.63
CA GLN A 241 3.21 8.50 -5.72
C GLN A 241 1.73 8.89 -5.47
N MET A 242 1.26 8.76 -4.24
CA MET A 242 -0.14 9.03 -3.87
C MET A 242 -0.45 10.50 -3.68
N GLU A 243 0.49 11.27 -3.12
CA GLU A 243 0.42 12.73 -3.16
C GLU A 243 0.34 13.23 -4.62
N GLY A 244 1.03 12.54 -5.53
CA GLY A 244 0.97 12.77 -6.98
C GLY A 244 -0.39 12.49 -7.66
N ALA A 245 -1.37 12.03 -6.89
CA ALA A 245 -2.70 11.65 -7.34
C ALA A 245 -3.81 12.19 -6.46
N ASP A 246 -3.56 13.26 -5.68
CA ASP A 246 -4.57 13.83 -4.77
C ASP A 246 -5.12 12.79 -3.79
N ILE A 247 -4.25 11.91 -3.27
CA ILE A 247 -4.61 10.89 -2.28
C ILE A 247 -3.84 11.17 -0.99
N THR A 248 -4.55 11.17 0.13
CA THR A 248 -3.93 11.24 1.45
C THR A 248 -3.59 9.84 1.95
N ILE A 249 -2.31 9.60 2.21
CA ILE A 249 -1.82 8.40 2.87
C ILE A 249 -1.66 8.68 4.36
N VAL A 250 -2.41 7.95 5.18
CA VAL A 250 -2.37 7.99 6.65
C VAL A 250 -1.51 6.82 7.11
N MET A 251 -0.33 7.11 7.66
CA MET A 251 0.61 6.10 8.15
C MET A 251 0.75 6.17 9.67
N PRO A 252 1.08 5.04 10.33
CA PRO A 252 1.47 5.07 11.74
C PRO A 252 2.76 5.86 11.95
N ASP A 253 3.05 6.23 13.19
CA ASP A 253 4.37 6.76 13.55
C ASP A 253 5.46 5.74 13.20
N GLU A 254 6.61 6.22 12.68
CA GLU A 254 7.71 5.34 12.27
C GLU A 254 8.16 4.38 13.37
N SER A 255 8.10 4.81 14.63
CA SER A 255 8.48 3.96 15.76
C SER A 255 7.64 2.69 15.92
N LEU A 256 6.44 2.64 15.33
CA LEU A 256 5.56 1.47 15.35
C LEU A 256 5.91 0.42 14.28
N TYR A 257 6.61 0.78 13.20
CA TYR A 257 6.91 -0.15 12.09
C TYR A 257 8.38 -0.20 11.66
N ALA A 258 9.25 0.58 12.30
CA ALA A 258 10.66 0.63 11.96
C ALA A 258 11.37 -0.68 12.26
N THR A 259 12.18 -1.14 11.29
CA THR A 259 13.23 -2.12 11.54
C THR A 259 14.47 -1.38 12.02
N ARG A 260 15.02 -1.79 13.16
CA ARG A 260 16.28 -1.25 13.71
C ARG A 260 17.41 -2.24 13.44
N MET A 261 18.39 -1.76 12.70
CA MET A 261 19.59 -2.53 12.35
C MET A 261 20.59 -2.54 13.51
N ASP A 262 21.57 -3.43 13.45
CA ASP A 262 22.60 -3.55 14.46
C ASP A 262 23.32 -2.21 14.68
N GLY A 263 23.51 -1.85 15.95
CA GLY A 263 24.12 -0.57 16.35
C GLY A 263 23.15 0.62 16.40
N GLN A 264 21.89 0.45 16.01
CA GLN A 264 20.84 1.46 16.19
C GLN A 264 20.12 1.31 17.53
N SER A 265 19.54 2.41 18.02
CA SER A 265 18.65 2.37 19.19
C SER A 265 17.39 1.56 18.90
N LEU A 266 16.94 0.81 19.90
CA LEU A 266 15.70 0.03 19.83
C LEU A 266 14.47 0.95 19.68
N ASN A 267 13.38 0.37 19.18
CA ASN A 267 12.08 1.02 19.18
C ASN A 267 11.56 1.24 20.62
N PRO A 268 10.56 2.12 20.84
CA PRO A 268 9.98 2.35 22.16
C PRO A 268 9.43 1.09 22.85
N ASN A 269 9.01 0.09 22.07
CA ASN A 269 8.58 -1.22 22.57
C ASN A 269 9.74 -2.11 23.06
N GLY A 270 10.99 -1.64 22.98
CA GLY A 270 12.18 -2.37 23.42
C GLY A 270 12.69 -3.42 22.42
N THR A 271 12.23 -3.39 21.16
CA THR A 271 12.61 -4.38 20.14
C THR A 271 13.29 -3.72 18.94
N THR A 272 13.86 -4.55 18.06
CA THR A 272 14.41 -4.12 16.76
C THR A 272 13.36 -4.13 15.64
N TYR A 273 12.10 -4.43 15.95
CA TYR A 273 11.03 -4.64 14.99
C TYR A 273 9.76 -3.88 15.37
N GLY A 274 8.81 -3.82 14.45
CA GLY A 274 7.56 -3.08 14.61
C GLY A 274 6.70 -3.56 15.78
N ASP A 275 5.99 -2.63 16.41
CA ASP A 275 5.05 -2.90 17.49
C ASP A 275 3.71 -3.38 16.93
N ARG A 276 3.51 -4.70 16.87
CA ARG A 276 2.29 -5.33 16.33
C ARG A 276 1.03 -4.92 17.08
N GLU A 277 1.09 -4.80 18.40
CA GLU A 277 -0.04 -4.39 19.22
C GLU A 277 -0.35 -2.90 19.03
N GLY A 278 0.69 -2.07 19.02
CA GLY A 278 0.58 -0.64 18.71
C GLY A 278 0.03 -0.37 17.31
N LEU A 279 0.45 -1.14 16.30
CA LEU A 279 -0.08 -1.06 14.94
C LEU A 279 -1.56 -1.45 14.87
N LEU A 280 -1.98 -2.51 15.57
CA LEU A 280 -3.40 -2.89 15.63
C LEU A 280 -4.25 -1.83 16.36
N ALA A 281 -3.72 -1.22 17.41
CA ALA A 281 -4.38 -0.12 18.11
C ALA A 281 -4.52 1.13 17.22
N TRP A 282 -3.45 1.51 16.53
CA TRP A 282 -3.46 2.60 15.56
C TRP A 282 -4.47 2.35 14.43
N LEU A 283 -4.53 1.13 13.90
CA LEU A 283 -5.46 0.77 12.84
C LEU A 283 -6.93 0.96 13.26
N LYS A 284 -7.25 0.63 14.51
CA LYS A 284 -8.58 0.85 15.12
C LYS A 284 -8.88 2.33 15.31
N GLU A 285 -7.87 3.13 15.65
CA GLU A 285 -7.99 4.58 15.82
C GLU A 285 -8.35 5.28 14.51
N VAL A 286 -7.68 4.92 13.42
CA VAL A 286 -7.85 5.57 12.11
C VAL A 286 -9.03 5.01 11.29
N GLU A 287 -9.73 3.98 11.77
CA GLU A 287 -10.76 3.26 10.99
C GLU A 287 -11.85 4.19 10.46
N ALA A 288 -12.32 5.11 11.30
CA ALA A 288 -13.41 6.03 10.95
C ALA A 288 -12.99 7.09 9.92
N ASP A 289 -11.70 7.45 9.89
CA ASP A 289 -11.14 8.54 9.11
C ASP A 289 -10.57 8.10 7.76
N CYS A 290 -10.55 6.79 7.49
CA CYS A 290 -10.00 6.22 6.26
C CYS A 290 -11.08 5.54 5.41
N ASP A 291 -10.90 5.60 4.09
CA ASP A 291 -11.78 4.97 3.11
C ASP A 291 -11.28 3.58 2.72
N PHE A 292 -9.96 3.42 2.67
CA PHE A 292 -9.27 2.20 2.24
C PHE A 292 -8.17 1.82 3.22
N PHE A 293 -7.87 0.52 3.28
CA PHE A 293 -6.79 -0.02 4.10
C PHE A 293 -5.86 -0.84 3.23
N VAL A 294 -4.57 -0.54 3.29
CA VAL A 294 -3.51 -1.29 2.61
C VAL A 294 -2.47 -1.71 3.63
N ILE A 295 -2.38 -3.02 3.90
CA ILE A 295 -1.74 -3.52 5.11
C ILE A 295 -0.69 -4.58 4.79
N SER A 296 0.54 -4.34 5.25
CA SER A 296 1.62 -5.35 5.27
C SER A 296 1.36 -6.41 6.33
N MET A 297 1.17 -7.66 5.90
CA MET A 297 1.05 -8.80 6.80
C MET A 297 2.40 -9.16 7.46
N ASP A 298 3.52 -8.90 6.79
CA ASP A 298 4.85 -9.02 7.41
C ASP A 298 5.00 -8.12 8.64
N GLN A 299 4.53 -6.87 8.56
CA GLN A 299 4.49 -5.97 9.72
C GLN A 299 3.52 -6.46 10.78
N MET A 300 2.26 -6.71 10.39
CA MET A 300 1.22 -7.04 11.37
C MET A 300 1.50 -8.36 12.09
N LEU A 301 2.04 -9.37 11.40
CA LEU A 301 2.23 -10.71 11.94
C LEU A 301 3.62 -10.92 12.55
N SER A 302 4.64 -10.16 12.10
CA SER A 302 6.03 -10.41 12.52
C SER A 302 6.80 -9.15 12.95
N GLY A 303 6.23 -7.95 12.81
CA GLY A 303 6.94 -6.69 13.08
C GLY A 303 7.88 -6.26 11.95
N GLY A 304 7.72 -6.81 10.74
CA GLY A 304 8.40 -6.36 9.53
C GLY A 304 9.10 -7.47 8.76
N LEU A 305 9.57 -7.13 7.56
CA LEU A 305 10.18 -8.08 6.61
C LEU A 305 11.43 -8.78 7.16
N ALA A 306 12.32 -8.06 7.86
CA ALA A 306 13.53 -8.68 8.41
C ALA A 306 13.19 -9.72 9.49
N THR A 307 12.24 -9.40 10.36
CA THR A 307 11.81 -10.25 11.47
C THR A 307 10.97 -11.43 10.98
N SER A 308 10.16 -11.26 9.93
CA SER A 308 9.35 -12.34 9.36
C SER A 308 10.20 -13.50 8.81
N ARG A 309 11.49 -13.24 8.56
CA ARG A 309 12.50 -14.22 8.15
C ARG A 309 13.19 -14.93 9.34
N GLU A 310 13.02 -14.45 10.57
CA GLU A 310 13.73 -14.99 11.76
C GLU A 310 12.78 -15.59 12.82
N MET A 311 11.49 -15.29 12.75
CA MET A 311 10.49 -15.66 13.77
C MET A 311 10.02 -17.11 13.66
N THR A 312 10.22 -17.91 14.72
CA THR A 312 10.04 -19.37 14.72
C THR A 312 8.93 -19.90 15.64
N HIS A 313 8.25 -19.04 16.40
CA HIS A 313 7.34 -19.50 17.46
C HIS A 313 6.09 -20.20 16.89
N HIS A 314 5.55 -21.15 17.67
CA HIS A 314 4.45 -22.03 17.22
C HIS A 314 3.06 -21.65 17.74
N GLU A 315 2.98 -20.76 18.73
CA GLU A 315 1.71 -20.21 19.23
C GLU A 315 1.27 -19.08 18.28
N LEU A 316 0.15 -19.24 17.58
CA LEU A 316 -0.27 -18.30 16.54
C LEU A 316 -1.59 -17.58 16.87
N SER A 317 -2.04 -17.57 18.13
CA SER A 317 -3.36 -17.01 18.46
C SER A 317 -3.43 -15.51 18.21
N ILE A 318 -2.32 -14.80 18.43
CA ILE A 318 -2.22 -13.35 18.16
C ILE A 318 -2.34 -13.10 16.66
N GLU A 319 -1.57 -13.82 15.85
CA GLU A 319 -1.56 -13.68 14.40
C GLU A 319 -2.91 -14.04 13.79
N TYR A 320 -3.54 -15.13 14.24
CA TYR A 320 -4.89 -15.48 13.80
C TYR A 320 -5.92 -14.42 14.20
N GLY A 321 -5.85 -13.88 15.42
CA GLY A 321 -6.72 -12.80 15.87
C GLY A 321 -6.56 -11.51 15.05
N ILE A 322 -5.34 -11.20 14.59
CA ILE A 322 -5.08 -10.08 13.68
C ILE A 322 -5.72 -10.33 12.32
N ILE A 323 -5.53 -11.52 11.74
CA ILE A 323 -6.13 -11.88 10.44
C ILE A 323 -7.66 -11.84 10.52
N ASP A 324 -8.24 -12.37 11.61
CA ASP A 324 -9.68 -12.33 11.87
C ASP A 324 -10.19 -10.89 11.95
N TYR A 325 -9.51 -10.02 12.71
CA TYR A 325 -9.88 -8.60 12.79
C TYR A 325 -9.87 -7.91 11.42
N LEU A 326 -8.84 -8.16 10.59
CA LEU A 326 -8.76 -7.57 9.25
C LEU A 326 -9.86 -8.09 8.32
N ALA A 327 -10.22 -9.38 8.44
CA ALA A 327 -11.32 -9.96 7.69
C ALA A 327 -12.70 -9.44 8.15
N GLU A 328 -12.86 -9.09 9.42
CA GLU A 328 -14.06 -8.40 9.93
C GLU A 328 -14.10 -6.93 9.47
N LEU A 329 -12.96 -6.24 9.46
CA LEU A 329 -12.84 -4.88 8.94
C LEU A 329 -13.24 -4.83 7.46
N SER A 330 -12.88 -5.86 6.70
CA SER A 330 -13.15 -5.91 5.27
C SER A 330 -14.64 -6.06 4.91
N GLU A 331 -15.47 -6.48 5.85
CA GLU A 331 -16.94 -6.46 5.71
C GLU A 331 -17.51 -5.03 5.69
N ARG A 332 -16.76 -4.05 6.21
CA ARG A 332 -17.19 -2.65 6.36
C ARG A 332 -16.47 -1.70 5.38
N LYS A 333 -15.22 -2.00 5.07
CA LYS A 333 -14.32 -1.12 4.30
C LYS A 333 -13.45 -1.96 3.35
N PRO A 334 -13.07 -1.47 2.16
CA PRO A 334 -12.14 -2.20 1.31
C PRO A 334 -10.77 -2.34 1.99
N VAL A 335 -10.34 -3.59 2.20
CA VAL A 335 -9.03 -3.93 2.76
C VAL A 335 -8.22 -4.70 1.72
N TYR A 336 -7.04 -4.19 1.39
CA TYR A 336 -6.03 -4.85 0.58
C TYR A 336 -4.88 -5.24 1.49
N ILE A 337 -4.39 -6.45 1.31
CA ILE A 337 -3.30 -6.98 2.13
C ILE A 337 -2.18 -7.48 1.22
N PHE A 338 -0.96 -7.39 1.72
CA PHE A 338 0.18 -7.99 1.05
C PHE A 338 1.10 -8.69 2.03
N ASP A 339 1.69 -9.79 1.58
CA ASP A 339 2.59 -10.64 2.33
C ASP A 339 3.72 -11.14 1.41
N THR A 340 4.72 -11.78 1.99
CA THR A 340 5.90 -12.26 1.24
C THR A 340 6.14 -13.75 1.36
N VAL A 341 6.64 -14.37 0.29
CA VAL A 341 7.31 -15.67 0.38
C VAL A 341 8.75 -15.41 0.80
N ILE A 342 9.19 -16.06 1.89
CA ILE A 342 10.54 -15.87 2.44
C ILE A 342 11.58 -16.16 1.35
N ARG A 343 12.52 -15.23 1.15
CA ARG A 343 13.69 -15.42 0.27
C ARG A 343 14.58 -16.60 0.64
N LEU A 344 15.47 -17.00 -0.27
CA LEU A 344 16.39 -18.14 -0.04
C LEU A 344 17.19 -17.99 1.25
N ALA A 345 17.75 -16.81 1.53
CA ALA A 345 18.48 -16.55 2.77
C ALA A 345 17.61 -15.79 3.79
N THR A 346 17.28 -16.41 4.91
CA THR A 346 16.49 -15.71 5.96
C THR A 346 17.25 -14.56 6.62
N THR A 347 18.58 -14.62 6.63
CA THR A 347 19.40 -13.62 7.30
C THR A 347 19.28 -12.26 6.64
N THR A 348 19.06 -11.21 7.41
CA THR A 348 19.18 -9.83 6.93
C THR A 348 20.53 -9.30 7.40
N ILE A 349 21.44 -8.95 6.49
CA ILE A 349 22.79 -8.49 6.84
C ILE A 349 22.70 -7.26 7.76
N ASN A 350 23.45 -7.27 8.86
CA ASN A 350 23.46 -6.28 9.94
C ASN A 350 22.14 -6.16 10.72
N TYR A 351 21.42 -7.27 10.87
CA TYR A 351 20.23 -7.34 11.71
C TYR A 351 20.31 -8.59 12.59
N LEU A 352 20.25 -8.44 13.91
CA LEU A 352 20.39 -9.54 14.88
C LEU A 352 21.76 -10.25 14.79
N GLY A 353 22.82 -9.49 14.48
CA GLY A 353 24.19 -9.98 14.42
C GLY A 353 24.49 -10.85 13.20
N ARG A 354 23.63 -10.81 12.16
CA ARG A 354 23.78 -11.61 10.94
C ARG A 354 24.74 -10.94 9.96
N ASP A 355 25.59 -11.72 9.32
CA ASP A 355 26.60 -11.25 8.39
C ASP A 355 26.40 -11.78 6.95
N GLU A 356 27.28 -11.34 6.05
CA GLU A 356 27.25 -11.72 4.63
C GLU A 356 27.63 -13.21 4.43
N ALA A 357 28.50 -13.76 5.25
CA ALA A 357 28.91 -15.16 5.15
C ALA A 357 27.74 -16.10 5.47
N GLU A 358 26.98 -15.80 6.52
CA GLU A 358 25.78 -16.56 6.85
C GLU A 358 24.69 -16.40 5.78
N TYR A 359 24.53 -15.20 5.23
CA TYR A 359 23.65 -14.96 4.08
C TYR A 359 24.00 -15.85 2.88
N ASP A 360 25.27 -15.91 2.50
CA ASP A 360 25.72 -16.73 1.37
C ASP A 360 25.54 -18.22 1.64
N ALA A 361 25.77 -18.68 2.87
CA ALA A 361 25.56 -20.08 3.28
C ALA A 361 24.09 -20.49 3.14
N PHE A 362 23.16 -19.70 3.68
CA PHE A 362 21.72 -19.97 3.53
C PHE A 362 21.25 -19.86 2.09
N ARG A 363 21.75 -18.88 1.33
CA ARG A 363 21.40 -18.75 -0.09
C ARG A 363 21.84 -19.97 -0.87
N THR A 364 23.06 -20.46 -0.62
CA THR A 364 23.60 -21.68 -1.25
C THR A 364 22.71 -22.88 -0.93
N TYR A 365 22.40 -23.11 0.35
CA TYR A 365 21.51 -24.19 0.78
C TYR A 365 20.11 -24.11 0.16
N GLY A 366 19.52 -22.91 0.17
CA GLY A 366 18.19 -22.65 -0.35
C GLY A 366 18.08 -22.80 -1.87
N SER A 367 19.19 -22.58 -2.59
CA SER A 367 19.26 -22.72 -4.06
C SER A 367 19.45 -24.16 -4.55
N VAL A 368 19.76 -25.13 -3.68
CA VAL A 368 19.82 -26.54 -4.08
C VAL A 368 18.44 -26.97 -4.58
N GLU A 369 18.38 -27.77 -5.64
CA GLU A 369 17.09 -28.21 -6.18
C GLU A 369 16.34 -29.13 -5.21
N ARG A 370 15.02 -28.96 -5.15
CA ARG A 370 14.11 -29.78 -4.35
C ARG A 370 13.19 -30.58 -5.28
N ALA A 371 12.77 -31.76 -4.84
CA ALA A 371 11.73 -32.53 -5.52
C ALA A 371 10.40 -31.74 -5.53
N GLU A 372 9.74 -31.69 -6.68
CA GLU A 372 8.46 -31.01 -6.83
C GLU A 372 7.31 -31.82 -6.23
N LEU A 373 6.40 -31.13 -5.55
CA LEU A 373 5.18 -31.69 -5.01
C LEU A 373 3.98 -31.21 -5.83
N SER A 374 2.96 -32.06 -5.96
CA SER A 374 1.73 -31.72 -6.68
C SER A 374 0.54 -32.54 -6.18
N GLY A 375 -0.68 -32.07 -6.49
CA GLY A 375 -1.92 -32.77 -6.13
C GLY A 375 -2.04 -32.98 -4.62
N GLU A 376 -2.40 -34.20 -4.21
CA GLU A 376 -2.58 -34.56 -2.79
C GLU A 376 -1.27 -34.54 -1.98
N GLU A 377 -0.11 -34.59 -2.65
CA GLU A 377 1.21 -34.54 -2.00
C GLU A 377 1.66 -33.12 -1.66
N LEU A 378 1.01 -32.09 -2.21
CA LEU A 378 1.34 -30.68 -1.98
C LEU A 378 0.73 -30.19 -0.64
N THR A 379 1.27 -30.70 0.46
CA THR A 379 0.88 -30.35 1.83
C THR A 379 2.02 -29.61 2.55
N ILE A 380 1.69 -28.80 3.56
CA ILE A 380 2.72 -28.10 4.36
C ILE A 380 3.68 -29.11 5.00
N GLU A 381 3.16 -30.23 5.50
CA GLU A 381 3.96 -31.29 6.11
C GLU A 381 4.98 -31.88 5.14
N ASN A 382 4.56 -32.20 3.91
CA ASN A 382 5.46 -32.74 2.88
C ASN A 382 6.47 -31.70 2.39
N ILE A 383 6.05 -30.44 2.25
CA ILE A 383 6.96 -29.33 1.89
C ILE A 383 8.08 -29.21 2.91
N VAL A 384 7.71 -29.17 4.20
CA VAL A 384 8.67 -29.04 5.30
C VAL A 384 9.58 -30.27 5.40
N ALA A 385 9.02 -31.48 5.23
CA ALA A 385 9.80 -32.72 5.25
C ALA A 385 10.86 -32.75 4.14
N GLY A 386 10.56 -32.15 2.98
CA GLY A 386 11.49 -32.07 1.84
C GLY A 386 12.57 -30.99 1.94
N TYR A 387 12.51 -30.07 2.91
CA TYR A 387 13.47 -28.95 2.97
C TYR A 387 14.93 -29.38 3.11
N GLN A 388 15.20 -30.51 3.76
CA GLN A 388 16.55 -31.05 4.03
C GLN A 388 17.09 -31.95 2.92
N ASN A 389 16.26 -32.28 1.92
CA ASN A 389 16.61 -33.24 0.88
C ASN A 389 16.80 -32.54 -0.46
N ASP A 390 17.74 -33.01 -1.26
CA ASP A 390 17.87 -32.60 -2.67
C ASP A 390 16.77 -33.24 -3.55
N ILE A 391 16.82 -32.97 -4.85
CA ILE A 391 15.87 -33.53 -5.83
C ILE A 391 15.89 -35.06 -5.92
N GLU A 392 16.99 -35.71 -5.53
CA GLU A 392 17.14 -37.18 -5.50
C GLU A 392 16.71 -37.79 -4.15
N GLY A 393 16.41 -36.96 -3.15
CA GLY A 393 16.04 -37.38 -1.81
C GLY A 393 17.22 -37.55 -0.86
N ASN A 394 18.44 -37.18 -1.25
CA ASN A 394 19.62 -37.23 -0.38
C ASN A 394 19.63 -36.04 0.59
N LEU A 395 20.17 -36.22 1.80
CA LEU A 395 20.39 -35.10 2.72
C LEU A 395 21.39 -34.09 2.15
N ILE A 396 21.04 -32.82 2.22
CA ILE A 396 21.90 -31.71 1.83
C ILE A 396 22.78 -31.37 3.03
N GLU A 397 24.10 -31.41 2.85
CA GLU A 397 25.09 -31.02 3.88
C GLU A 397 25.33 -29.50 3.82
N PRO A 398 24.82 -28.70 4.80
CA PRO A 398 24.98 -27.25 4.77
C PRO A 398 26.26 -26.79 5.47
N ASP A 399 26.77 -25.63 5.08
CA ASP A 399 27.74 -24.87 5.88
C ASP A 399 27.00 -23.94 6.88
N ILE A 400 26.08 -24.53 7.65
CA ILE A 400 25.16 -23.85 8.57
C ILE A 400 25.03 -24.74 9.81
N SER A 401 24.98 -24.15 11.00
CA SER A 401 24.76 -24.94 12.22
C SER A 401 23.38 -25.57 12.25
N GLU A 402 23.26 -26.75 12.87
CA GLU A 402 22.00 -27.48 13.01
C GLU A 402 20.89 -26.61 13.63
N GLU A 403 21.18 -25.92 14.73
CA GLU A 403 20.25 -24.99 15.40
C GLU A 403 19.72 -23.90 14.44
N ARG A 404 20.61 -23.34 13.60
CA ARG A 404 20.22 -22.28 12.66
C ARG A 404 19.42 -22.82 11.49
N LEU A 405 19.71 -24.04 11.04
CA LEU A 405 18.92 -24.71 10.02
C LEU A 405 17.51 -25.07 10.53
N GLU A 406 17.41 -25.55 11.77
CA GLU A 406 16.11 -25.81 12.43
C GLU A 406 15.28 -24.52 12.52
N CYS A 407 15.90 -23.41 12.93
CA CYS A 407 15.23 -22.11 12.94
C CYS A 407 14.76 -21.70 11.55
N TYR A 408 15.61 -21.88 10.54
CA TYR A 408 15.30 -21.58 9.15
C TYR A 408 14.06 -22.34 8.63
N HIS A 409 13.99 -23.65 8.88
CA HIS A 409 12.82 -24.46 8.50
C HIS A 409 11.58 -24.10 9.32
N ALA A 410 11.74 -23.83 10.62
CA ALA A 410 10.65 -23.44 11.51
C ALA A 410 10.00 -22.12 11.10
N THR A 411 10.81 -21.10 10.74
CA THR A 411 10.31 -19.82 10.23
C THR A 411 9.51 -20.01 8.93
N ARG A 412 10.04 -20.79 7.97
CA ARG A 412 9.37 -21.07 6.70
C ARG A 412 8.03 -21.79 6.92
N LYS A 413 8.02 -22.81 7.77
CA LYS A 413 6.78 -23.50 8.19
C LYS A 413 5.77 -22.53 8.79
N ARG A 414 6.21 -21.66 9.73
CA ARG A 414 5.34 -20.66 10.36
C ARG A 414 4.69 -19.76 9.32
N LYS A 415 5.47 -19.22 8.38
CA LYS A 415 4.98 -18.36 7.29
C LYS A 415 3.96 -19.08 6.41
N LEU A 416 4.22 -20.32 6.01
CA LEU A 416 3.28 -21.13 5.23
C LEU A 416 1.94 -21.36 5.97
N VAL A 417 1.99 -21.69 7.26
CA VAL A 417 0.79 -21.91 8.08
C VAL A 417 -0.05 -20.63 8.20
N LEU A 418 0.59 -19.47 8.39
CA LEU A 418 -0.10 -18.19 8.43
C LEU A 418 -0.69 -17.81 7.06
N ALA A 419 0.06 -18.03 5.97
CA ALA A 419 -0.41 -17.78 4.62
C ALA A 419 -1.60 -18.69 4.25
N GLU A 420 -1.59 -19.96 4.66
CA GLU A 420 -2.74 -20.87 4.48
C GLU A 420 -3.99 -20.34 5.21
N TYR A 421 -3.83 -19.92 6.46
CA TYR A 421 -4.93 -19.37 7.25
C TYR A 421 -5.50 -18.09 6.63
N LEU A 422 -4.62 -17.22 6.15
CA LEU A 422 -4.97 -16.00 5.44
C LEU A 422 -5.71 -16.29 4.13
N LEU A 423 -5.24 -17.25 3.33
CA LEU A 423 -5.86 -17.64 2.06
C LEU A 423 -7.25 -18.25 2.23
N LYS A 424 -7.51 -18.97 3.34
CA LYS A 424 -8.87 -19.45 3.70
C LYS A 424 -9.88 -18.32 3.89
N LYS A 425 -9.42 -17.09 4.08
CA LYS A 425 -10.23 -15.87 4.22
C LYS A 425 -10.01 -14.89 3.08
N SER A 426 -9.29 -15.30 2.02
CA SER A 426 -8.91 -14.40 0.93
C SER A 426 -10.13 -13.68 0.34
N GLU A 427 -11.27 -14.37 0.18
CA GLU A 427 -12.53 -13.81 -0.34
C GLU A 427 -13.10 -12.62 0.44
N ASN A 428 -12.71 -12.44 1.71
CA ASN A 428 -13.10 -11.29 2.51
C ASN A 428 -12.37 -10.01 2.08
N PHE A 429 -11.15 -10.12 1.56
CA PHE A 429 -10.31 -8.99 1.20
C PHE A 429 -10.59 -8.50 -0.22
N ALA A 430 -10.44 -7.20 -0.45
CA ALA A 430 -10.59 -6.62 -1.78
C ALA A 430 -9.44 -7.04 -2.73
N GLY A 431 -8.25 -7.28 -2.16
CA GLY A 431 -7.13 -7.89 -2.89
C GLY A 431 -6.07 -8.45 -1.94
N VAL A 432 -5.44 -9.55 -2.35
CA VAL A 432 -4.37 -10.23 -1.58
C VAL A 432 -3.14 -10.37 -2.47
N PHE A 433 -2.00 -9.89 -2.04
CA PHE A 433 -0.78 -9.86 -2.86
C PHE A 433 0.36 -10.61 -2.16
N PHE A 434 0.97 -11.56 -2.86
CA PHE A 434 2.15 -12.28 -2.41
C PHE A 434 3.35 -11.94 -3.29
N GLY A 435 4.35 -11.31 -2.69
CA GLY A 435 5.64 -11.09 -3.33
C GLY A 435 6.61 -12.22 -3.06
N VAL A 436 7.25 -12.76 -4.09
CA VAL A 436 8.36 -13.71 -3.91
C VAL A 436 9.65 -12.92 -3.78
N ASP A 437 10.17 -12.89 -2.56
CA ASP A 437 11.36 -12.14 -2.15
C ASP A 437 12.63 -12.85 -2.61
N ASP A 438 13.59 -12.10 -3.19
CA ASP A 438 14.88 -12.53 -3.75
C ASP A 438 14.91 -14.00 -4.25
N SER A 439 14.04 -14.30 -5.23
CA SER A 439 13.78 -15.68 -5.68
C SER A 439 14.93 -16.33 -6.46
N TYR A 440 14.69 -17.51 -7.05
CA TYR A 440 15.68 -18.26 -7.82
C TYR A 440 15.07 -18.85 -9.11
N PRO A 441 15.80 -18.86 -10.24
CA PRO A 441 15.26 -19.33 -11.53
C PRO A 441 14.97 -20.83 -11.60
N ASN A 442 15.78 -21.63 -10.90
CA ASN A 442 15.64 -23.07 -10.88
C ASN A 442 14.82 -23.51 -9.67
N ASN A 443 14.50 -24.81 -9.63
CA ASN A 443 13.87 -25.39 -8.46
C ASN A 443 14.72 -25.15 -7.22
N SER A 444 14.05 -24.81 -6.13
CA SER A 444 14.67 -24.35 -4.90
C SER A 444 13.77 -24.69 -3.71
N ILE A 445 14.20 -24.30 -2.52
CA ILE A 445 13.37 -24.45 -1.32
C ILE A 445 12.02 -23.71 -1.41
N GLN A 446 11.92 -22.65 -2.22
CA GLN A 446 10.68 -21.89 -2.41
C GLN A 446 9.70 -22.58 -3.38
N THR A 447 10.16 -23.52 -4.22
CA THR A 447 9.37 -24.08 -5.33
C THR A 447 8.02 -24.61 -4.87
N ASN A 448 8.02 -25.47 -3.85
CA ASN A 448 6.78 -26.06 -3.36
C ASN A 448 5.95 -25.09 -2.51
N GLU A 449 6.56 -24.07 -1.92
CA GLU A 449 5.85 -23.00 -1.22
C GLU A 449 5.03 -22.15 -2.20
N ILE A 450 5.66 -21.75 -3.31
CA ILE A 450 5.01 -21.01 -4.39
C ILE A 450 3.90 -21.85 -5.01
N ALA A 451 4.16 -23.13 -5.27
CA ALA A 451 3.14 -24.05 -5.77
C ALA A 451 1.95 -24.17 -4.80
N PHE A 452 2.23 -24.29 -3.50
CA PHE A 452 1.20 -24.38 -2.46
C PHE A 452 0.33 -23.14 -2.41
N LEU A 453 0.93 -21.94 -2.41
CA LEU A 453 0.16 -20.69 -2.44
C LEU A 453 -0.71 -20.63 -3.70
N ARG A 454 -0.13 -20.87 -4.89
CA ARG A 454 -0.89 -20.88 -6.16
C ARG A 454 -2.06 -21.85 -6.15
N ALA A 455 -1.93 -23.01 -5.52
CA ALA A 455 -3.00 -24.01 -5.42
C ALA A 455 -4.14 -23.59 -4.47
N ASN A 456 -3.89 -22.68 -3.53
CA ASN A 456 -4.84 -22.25 -2.50
C ASN A 456 -5.36 -20.81 -2.70
N MET A 457 -4.88 -20.10 -3.72
CA MET A 457 -5.27 -18.72 -4.02
C MET A 457 -6.65 -18.63 -4.69
N GLY A 458 -7.48 -17.71 -4.21
CA GLY A 458 -8.73 -17.29 -4.88
C GLY A 458 -8.50 -16.29 -6.02
N GLU A 459 -9.58 -15.87 -6.69
CA GLU A 459 -9.51 -14.95 -7.86
C GLU A 459 -8.94 -13.56 -7.52
N ASN A 460 -9.08 -13.13 -6.27
CA ASN A 460 -8.61 -11.84 -5.75
C ASN A 460 -7.19 -11.90 -5.16
N ALA A 461 -6.52 -13.05 -5.26
CA ALA A 461 -5.16 -13.22 -4.81
C ALA A 461 -4.17 -13.19 -6.00
N HIS A 462 -3.01 -12.58 -5.79
CA HIS A 462 -1.98 -12.39 -6.80
C HIS A 462 -0.62 -12.84 -6.25
N LEU A 463 0.20 -13.49 -7.08
CA LEU A 463 1.54 -13.96 -6.72
C LEU A 463 2.50 -13.72 -7.88
N PHE A 464 3.61 -13.06 -7.58
CA PHE A 464 4.66 -12.70 -8.54
C PHE A 464 5.99 -12.44 -7.82
N CYS A 465 7.10 -12.47 -8.56
CA CYS A 465 8.41 -12.08 -8.03
C CYS A 465 8.48 -10.56 -7.84
N GLY A 466 9.16 -10.11 -6.79
CA GLY A 466 9.15 -8.73 -6.34
C GLY A 466 8.50 -8.62 -4.96
N THR A 467 8.83 -7.60 -4.18
CA THR A 467 8.38 -7.46 -2.79
C THR A 467 8.34 -6.01 -2.33
N ASP A 468 9.34 -5.21 -2.70
CA ASP A 468 9.48 -3.82 -2.24
C ASP A 468 8.43 -2.87 -2.87
N GLU A 469 7.76 -3.31 -3.92
CA GLU A 469 6.73 -2.59 -4.66
C GLU A 469 5.30 -2.92 -4.22
N LEU A 470 5.11 -3.95 -3.37
CA LEU A 470 3.79 -4.48 -3.02
C LEU A 470 2.85 -3.41 -2.46
N GLY A 471 3.36 -2.52 -1.59
CA GLY A 471 2.56 -1.42 -1.04
C GLY A 471 2.07 -0.46 -2.12
N MET A 472 2.97 -0.06 -3.04
CA MET A 472 2.61 0.79 -4.18
C MET A 472 1.57 0.10 -5.07
N MET A 473 1.77 -1.18 -5.37
CA MET A 473 0.84 -1.95 -6.20
C MET A 473 -0.55 -2.06 -5.58
N CYS A 474 -0.64 -2.37 -4.28
CA CYS A 474 -1.91 -2.52 -3.59
C CYS A 474 -2.68 -1.20 -3.56
N ILE A 475 -2.02 -0.07 -3.29
CA ILE A 475 -2.69 1.24 -3.28
C ILE A 475 -3.10 1.64 -4.71
N SER A 476 -2.24 1.47 -5.71
CA SER A 476 -2.57 1.72 -7.11
C SER A 476 -3.76 0.88 -7.57
N ARG A 477 -3.82 -0.40 -7.18
CA ARG A 477 -4.95 -1.28 -7.46
C ARG A 477 -6.22 -0.78 -6.78
N ALA A 478 -6.16 -0.48 -5.50
CA ALA A 478 -7.30 -0.01 -4.72
C ALA A 478 -7.88 1.31 -5.26
N TYR A 479 -7.02 2.22 -5.71
CA TYR A 479 -7.42 3.47 -6.37
C TYR A 479 -8.10 3.22 -7.72
N ALA A 480 -7.56 2.30 -8.53
CA ALA A 480 -8.17 1.89 -9.79
C ALA A 480 -9.54 1.23 -9.57
N ASP A 481 -9.67 0.34 -8.58
CA ASP A 481 -10.92 -0.32 -8.22
C ASP A 481 -11.99 0.69 -7.77
N TYR A 482 -11.62 1.75 -7.02
CA TYR A 482 -12.55 2.80 -6.60
C TYR A 482 -13.29 3.45 -7.78
N TYR A 483 -12.56 3.81 -8.84
CA TYR A 483 -13.14 4.37 -10.05
C TYR A 483 -13.63 3.32 -11.04
N ASN A 484 -13.34 2.03 -10.80
CA ASN A 484 -13.47 0.95 -11.77
C ASN A 484 -12.78 1.34 -13.11
N ASP A 485 -11.58 1.92 -13.00
CA ASP A 485 -10.75 2.36 -14.13
C ASP A 485 -9.52 1.45 -14.26
N HIS A 486 -9.65 0.44 -15.11
CA HIS A 486 -8.61 -0.55 -15.37
C HIS A 486 -8.01 -0.32 -16.75
N ALA A 487 -6.75 0.12 -16.80
CA ALA A 487 -6.12 0.53 -18.04
C ALA A 487 -5.90 -0.65 -19.02
N LYS A 488 -6.03 -0.34 -20.30
CA LYS A 488 -5.68 -1.22 -21.43
C LYS A 488 -4.28 -0.86 -21.91
N LEU A 489 -3.36 -1.80 -21.88
CA LEU A 489 -1.96 -1.57 -22.21
C LEU A 489 -1.56 -2.28 -23.49
N GLN A 490 -0.75 -1.63 -24.31
CA GLN A 490 0.00 -2.29 -25.37
C GLN A 490 1.44 -2.48 -24.90
N VAL A 491 1.92 -3.72 -24.81
CA VAL A 491 3.27 -4.02 -24.33
C VAL A 491 4.21 -4.29 -25.50
N ARG A 492 5.37 -3.66 -25.52
CA ARG A 492 6.45 -3.88 -26.48
C ARG A 492 7.72 -4.30 -25.74
N TYR A 493 8.31 -5.40 -26.17
CA TYR A 493 9.53 -5.95 -25.60
C TYR A 493 10.72 -5.67 -26.52
N PHE A 494 11.87 -5.40 -25.90
CA PHE A 494 13.13 -5.15 -26.57
C PHE A 494 14.21 -6.07 -25.99
N GLY A 495 15.05 -6.62 -26.88
CA GLY A 495 16.13 -7.55 -26.56
C GLY A 495 15.85 -9.02 -26.89
N GLY A 496 14.62 -9.38 -27.27
CA GLY A 496 14.26 -10.73 -27.76
C GLY A 496 14.37 -11.84 -26.71
N LYS A 497 14.20 -11.50 -25.44
CA LYS A 497 14.40 -12.38 -24.28
C LYS A 497 13.20 -12.38 -23.34
N GLU A 498 12.06 -11.92 -23.82
CA GLU A 498 10.85 -11.84 -23.02
C GLU A 498 10.28 -13.21 -22.63
N ASP A 499 10.53 -14.24 -23.43
CA ASP A 499 10.16 -15.63 -23.15
C ASP A 499 11.27 -16.41 -22.43
N ALA A 500 12.19 -15.71 -21.77
CA ALA A 500 13.24 -16.28 -20.94
C ALA A 500 13.22 -15.67 -19.53
N ILE A 501 13.79 -16.39 -18.56
CA ILE A 501 14.13 -15.83 -17.25
C ILE A 501 15.34 -14.92 -17.45
N VAL A 502 15.16 -13.60 -17.28
CA VAL A 502 16.21 -12.60 -17.51
C VAL A 502 16.83 -12.05 -16.23
N ASP A 503 16.20 -12.31 -15.07
CA ASP A 503 16.69 -11.95 -13.75
C ASP A 503 16.95 -13.23 -12.93
N MET A 504 18.08 -13.27 -12.23
CA MET A 504 18.41 -14.33 -11.28
C MET A 504 17.52 -14.32 -10.01
N TYR A 505 16.66 -13.33 -9.87
CA TYR A 505 15.68 -13.21 -8.79
C TYR A 505 14.24 -13.42 -9.24
N ASP A 506 14.02 -13.97 -10.44
CA ASP A 506 12.71 -14.34 -10.95
C ASP A 506 12.57 -15.87 -11.10
N THR A 507 11.36 -16.39 -10.86
CA THR A 507 11.01 -17.81 -11.04
C THR A 507 10.33 -18.09 -12.39
N GLY A 508 10.21 -17.09 -13.25
CA GLY A 508 9.43 -17.16 -14.49
C GLY A 508 9.97 -16.22 -15.55
N THR A 509 9.46 -16.34 -16.76
CA THR A 509 9.90 -15.50 -17.88
C THR A 509 9.53 -14.03 -17.64
N LEU A 510 10.27 -13.12 -18.29
CA LEU A 510 9.96 -11.69 -18.23
C LEU A 510 8.52 -11.39 -18.68
N ARG A 511 8.02 -12.09 -19.70
CA ARG A 511 6.64 -11.96 -20.18
C ARG A 511 5.64 -12.36 -19.11
N GLU A 512 5.84 -13.51 -18.47
CA GLU A 512 4.97 -13.98 -17.37
C GLU A 512 5.00 -13.01 -16.19
N ALA A 513 6.17 -12.50 -15.82
CA ALA A 513 6.32 -11.51 -14.75
C ALA A 513 5.52 -10.23 -15.08
N VAL A 514 5.71 -9.64 -16.25
CA VAL A 514 4.95 -8.44 -16.69
C VAL A 514 3.44 -8.71 -16.71
N GLN A 515 3.01 -9.86 -17.23
CA GLN A 515 1.59 -10.23 -17.26
C GLN A 515 0.99 -10.47 -15.88
N ALA A 516 1.76 -11.03 -14.94
CA ALA A 516 1.31 -11.23 -13.56
C ALA A 516 1.07 -9.87 -12.88
N HIS A 517 1.99 -8.92 -13.02
CA HIS A 517 1.86 -7.58 -12.45
C HIS A 517 0.71 -6.77 -13.08
N ILE A 518 0.54 -6.85 -14.41
CA ILE A 518 -0.60 -6.23 -15.12
C ILE A 518 -1.92 -6.76 -14.58
N ARG A 519 -2.05 -8.09 -14.41
CA ARG A 519 -3.25 -8.70 -13.82
C ARG A 519 -3.47 -8.29 -12.38
N ALA A 520 -2.42 -8.22 -11.57
CA ALA A 520 -2.50 -7.84 -10.17
C ALA A 520 -3.04 -6.40 -9.99
N LEU A 521 -2.65 -5.49 -10.89
CA LEU A 521 -3.17 -4.12 -10.96
C LEU A 521 -4.55 -3.99 -11.65
N GLY A 522 -5.16 -5.10 -12.06
CA GLY A 522 -6.47 -5.14 -12.72
C GLY A 522 -6.43 -4.67 -14.17
N MET A 523 -5.26 -4.33 -14.72
CA MET A 523 -5.08 -3.88 -16.10
C MET A 523 -5.20 -5.02 -17.10
N THR A 524 -5.34 -4.68 -18.39
CA THR A 524 -5.46 -5.68 -19.47
C THR A 524 -4.52 -5.38 -20.63
N CYS A 525 -4.00 -6.41 -21.30
CA CYS A 525 -3.19 -6.23 -22.51
C CYS A 525 -4.07 -6.24 -23.76
N VAL A 526 -3.83 -5.30 -24.68
CA VAL A 526 -4.53 -5.19 -25.98
C VAL A 526 -3.56 -4.90 -27.12
N GLU A 527 -3.90 -5.34 -28.34
CA GLU A 527 -3.08 -5.06 -29.53
C GLU A 527 -3.30 -3.64 -30.10
N LYS A 528 -4.51 -3.09 -29.93
CA LYS A 528 -4.94 -1.79 -30.50
C LYS A 528 -5.85 -1.07 -29.51
N ASN A 529 -5.97 0.25 -29.67
CA ASN A 529 -6.77 1.12 -28.80
C ASN A 529 -6.36 1.01 -27.32
N ALA A 530 -5.05 0.93 -27.08
CA ALA A 530 -4.50 0.98 -25.74
C ALA A 530 -4.56 2.40 -25.18
N ASP A 531 -4.68 2.45 -23.86
CA ASP A 531 -4.65 3.65 -23.02
C ASP A 531 -3.23 4.18 -22.84
N ALA A 532 -2.25 3.27 -22.81
CA ALA A 532 -0.83 3.57 -22.74
C ALA A 532 -0.01 2.46 -23.42
N GLN A 533 1.21 2.79 -23.82
CA GLN A 533 2.19 1.82 -24.29
C GLN A 533 3.22 1.53 -23.19
N VAL A 534 3.50 0.26 -22.94
CA VAL A 534 4.55 -0.19 -22.03
C VAL A 534 5.76 -0.61 -22.86
N LEU A 535 6.90 0.03 -22.62
CA LEU A 535 8.18 -0.33 -23.23
C LEU A 535 9.01 -1.11 -22.22
N VAL A 536 9.42 -2.32 -22.58
CA VAL A 536 10.15 -3.23 -21.70
C VAL A 536 11.52 -3.55 -22.30
N LEU A 537 12.59 -3.09 -21.65
CA LEU A 537 13.96 -3.47 -22.01
C LEU A 537 14.43 -4.63 -21.13
N SER A 538 14.85 -5.73 -21.76
CA SER A 538 15.30 -6.94 -21.04
C SER A 538 16.71 -6.81 -20.45
N ARG A 539 17.00 -7.47 -19.32
CA ARG A 539 18.27 -7.37 -18.57
C ARG A 539 19.53 -7.73 -19.38
N ILE A 540 19.38 -8.62 -20.34
CA ILE A 540 20.47 -9.16 -21.16
C ILE A 540 20.53 -8.53 -22.56
N SER A 541 19.94 -7.35 -22.71
CA SER A 541 19.95 -6.61 -23.97
C SER A 541 21.35 -6.08 -24.29
N GLY A 542 21.70 -6.08 -25.58
CA GLY A 542 22.86 -5.32 -26.09
C GLY A 542 22.51 -3.86 -26.35
N GLN A 543 23.48 -3.11 -26.90
CA GLN A 543 23.29 -1.70 -27.25
C GLN A 543 22.20 -1.51 -28.32
N GLU A 544 22.18 -2.33 -29.37
CA GLU A 544 21.21 -2.20 -30.47
C GLU A 544 19.74 -2.28 -29.98
N PRO A 545 19.32 -3.29 -29.19
CA PRO A 545 17.98 -3.28 -28.60
C PRO A 545 17.71 -2.10 -27.65
N ALA A 546 18.74 -1.58 -26.98
CA ALA A 546 18.60 -0.40 -26.13
C ALA A 546 18.37 0.88 -26.95
N ASP A 547 19.04 1.00 -28.11
CA ASP A 547 18.84 2.10 -29.05
C ASP A 547 17.43 2.04 -29.66
N GLU A 548 16.95 0.85 -30.06
CA GLU A 548 15.59 0.63 -30.55
C GLU A 548 14.53 0.98 -29.50
N PHE A 549 14.77 0.58 -28.25
CA PHE A 549 13.93 0.92 -27.11
C PHE A 549 13.88 2.44 -26.88
N MET A 550 15.02 3.11 -26.91
CA MET A 550 15.08 4.57 -26.75
C MET A 550 14.40 5.30 -27.91
N GLN A 551 14.59 4.82 -29.14
CA GLN A 551 13.92 5.36 -30.31
C GLN A 551 12.39 5.22 -30.18
N ALA A 552 11.90 4.06 -29.76
CA ALA A 552 10.47 3.85 -29.51
C ALA A 552 9.92 4.78 -28.42
N TRP A 553 10.70 5.06 -27.38
CA TRP A 553 10.31 6.00 -26.33
C TRP A 553 10.24 7.44 -26.87
N ILE A 554 11.26 7.90 -27.59
CA ILE A 554 11.26 9.21 -28.25
C ILE A 554 10.05 9.35 -29.18
N GLU A 555 9.80 8.34 -30.02
CA GLU A 555 8.65 8.32 -30.94
C GLU A 555 7.31 8.40 -30.20
N ASN A 556 7.14 7.67 -29.09
CA ASN A 556 5.92 7.79 -28.30
C ASN A 556 5.71 9.20 -27.78
N ASN A 557 6.79 9.84 -27.33
CA ASN A 557 6.72 11.20 -26.82
C ASN A 557 6.37 12.21 -27.91
N GLU A 558 6.99 12.11 -29.09
CA GLU A 558 6.64 12.94 -30.27
C GLU A 558 5.19 12.76 -30.70
N ASN A 559 4.66 11.54 -30.58
CA ASN A 559 3.29 11.20 -30.93
C ASN A 559 2.27 11.40 -29.79
N GLN A 560 2.70 11.93 -28.63
CA GLN A 560 1.86 12.14 -27.44
C GLN A 560 1.17 10.86 -26.95
N ILE A 561 1.89 9.74 -26.96
CA ILE A 561 1.41 8.45 -26.48
C ILE A 561 1.81 8.30 -25.00
N PRO A 562 0.84 8.15 -24.06
CA PRO A 562 1.15 7.83 -22.68
C PRO A 562 2.05 6.60 -22.59
N THR A 563 3.20 6.75 -21.95
CA THR A 563 4.25 5.72 -21.96
C THR A 563 4.62 5.31 -20.55
N ILE A 564 4.73 4.00 -20.32
CA ILE A 564 5.28 3.41 -19.10
C ILE A 564 6.57 2.68 -19.49
N VAL A 565 7.64 2.93 -18.76
CA VAL A 565 8.96 2.39 -19.05
C VAL A 565 9.39 1.41 -17.97
N ILE A 566 9.66 0.18 -18.39
CA ILE A 566 10.22 -0.90 -17.57
C ILE A 566 11.61 -1.20 -18.11
N ASP A 567 12.65 -0.72 -17.42
CA ASP A 567 14.03 -0.95 -17.82
C ASP A 567 14.70 -1.95 -16.87
N THR A 568 14.67 -3.23 -17.24
CA THR A 568 15.32 -4.30 -16.47
C THR A 568 16.82 -4.44 -16.78
N SER A 569 17.37 -3.63 -17.72
CA SER A 569 18.76 -3.70 -18.19
C SER A 569 19.81 -3.48 -17.09
N GLY A 570 19.43 -2.81 -16.01
CA GLY A 570 20.40 -2.47 -14.98
C GLY A 570 21.35 -1.35 -15.42
N THR A 571 20.83 -0.34 -16.12
CA THR A 571 21.22 1.07 -15.90
C THR A 571 22.48 1.59 -16.61
N LYS A 572 22.84 1.07 -17.79
CA LYS A 572 23.89 1.72 -18.61
C LYS A 572 23.52 1.94 -20.07
N LEU A 573 22.65 1.10 -20.63
CA LEU A 573 22.53 1.01 -22.09
C LEU A 573 21.75 2.18 -22.73
N THR A 574 20.87 2.83 -21.96
CA THR A 574 19.88 3.80 -22.48
C THR A 574 20.08 5.23 -21.98
N PHE A 575 21.02 5.43 -21.04
CA PHE A 575 21.03 6.64 -20.24
C PHE A 575 21.62 7.85 -20.91
N ASP A 576 22.71 7.70 -21.64
CA ASP A 576 23.30 8.84 -22.34
C ASP A 576 22.28 9.42 -23.33
N SER A 577 21.58 8.54 -24.07
CA SER A 577 20.49 8.91 -24.96
C SER A 577 19.28 9.53 -24.23
N LEU A 578 18.95 9.04 -23.04
CA LEU A 578 17.90 9.62 -22.19
C LEU A 578 18.28 11.05 -21.78
N LEU A 579 19.52 11.30 -21.34
CA LEU A 579 19.98 12.63 -20.92
C LEU A 579 20.07 13.60 -22.09
N GLU A 580 20.42 13.12 -23.28
CA GLU A 580 20.49 13.94 -24.49
C GLU A 580 19.11 14.46 -24.95
N ASN A 581 18.06 13.64 -24.85
CA ASN A 581 16.75 13.96 -25.42
C ASN A 581 15.65 14.22 -24.38
N MET A 582 15.75 13.61 -23.19
CA MET A 582 14.79 13.65 -22.08
C MET A 582 13.32 13.62 -22.53
N PRO A 583 12.86 12.54 -23.22
CA PRO A 583 11.49 12.42 -23.74
C PRO A 583 10.49 12.04 -22.62
N VAL A 584 10.32 12.93 -21.64
CA VAL A 584 9.56 12.68 -20.41
C VAL A 584 8.13 13.24 -20.45
N GLU A 585 7.79 14.06 -21.43
CA GLU A 585 6.54 14.82 -21.48
C GLU A 585 5.28 13.93 -21.43
N ASN A 586 5.37 12.70 -21.92
CA ASN A 586 4.33 11.66 -21.87
C ASN A 586 4.72 10.42 -21.03
N LEU A 587 5.77 10.51 -20.21
CA LEU A 587 6.20 9.42 -19.33
C LEU A 587 5.31 9.39 -18.09
N PHE A 588 4.56 8.30 -17.88
CA PHE A 588 3.61 8.17 -16.77
C PHE A 588 4.15 7.27 -15.65
N GLY A 589 5.08 6.37 -15.96
CA GLY A 589 5.74 5.52 -15.00
C GLY A 589 7.11 5.09 -15.51
N TYR A 590 8.09 5.01 -14.61
CA TYR A 590 9.46 4.63 -14.92
C TYR A 590 10.08 3.89 -13.75
N SER A 591 10.79 2.81 -14.05
CA SER A 591 11.77 2.26 -13.12
C SER A 591 12.86 1.47 -13.85
N CYS A 592 14.04 1.47 -13.23
CA CYS A 592 15.10 0.48 -13.44
C CYS A 592 15.67 -0.02 -12.09
N TRP A 593 14.83 -0.04 -11.06
CA TRP A 593 15.25 -0.25 -9.69
C TRP A 593 15.35 -1.74 -9.32
N GLY A 594 16.54 -2.14 -8.86
CA GLY A 594 16.73 -3.43 -8.17
C GLY A 594 16.51 -4.65 -9.05
N THR A 595 15.54 -5.49 -8.68
CA THR A 595 15.17 -6.73 -9.39
C THR A 595 14.13 -6.46 -10.49
N GLY A 596 13.97 -7.42 -11.39
CA GLY A 596 13.00 -7.39 -12.49
C GLY A 596 11.58 -7.20 -11.97
N GLY A 597 11.14 -8.03 -11.03
CA GLY A 597 9.85 -7.90 -10.34
C GLY A 597 9.61 -6.51 -9.76
N ASN A 598 10.53 -6.02 -8.92
CA ASN A 598 10.42 -4.69 -8.31
C ASN A 598 10.35 -3.58 -9.38
N THR A 599 11.19 -3.66 -10.43
CA THR A 599 11.19 -2.70 -11.55
C THR A 599 9.83 -2.68 -12.27
N ILE A 600 9.26 -3.85 -12.56
CA ILE A 600 7.98 -3.99 -13.25
C ILE A 600 6.86 -3.37 -12.41
N GLY A 601 6.72 -3.79 -11.15
CA GLY A 601 5.59 -3.34 -10.34
C GLY A 601 5.67 -1.87 -9.97
N ILE A 602 6.86 -1.30 -9.73
CA ILE A 602 7.02 0.16 -9.52
C ILE A 602 6.56 0.95 -10.76
N ALA A 603 7.09 0.62 -11.94
CA ALA A 603 6.79 1.36 -13.16
C ALA A 603 5.30 1.30 -13.52
N LEU A 604 4.71 0.10 -13.45
CA LEU A 604 3.28 -0.10 -13.73
C LEU A 604 2.39 0.59 -12.70
N SER A 605 2.74 0.56 -11.42
CA SER A 605 1.98 1.26 -10.37
C SER A 605 1.96 2.77 -10.61
N MET A 606 3.13 3.36 -10.90
CA MET A 606 3.23 4.79 -11.24
C MET A 606 2.33 5.13 -12.44
N GLY A 607 2.41 4.31 -13.49
CA GLY A 607 1.62 4.50 -14.71
C GLY A 607 0.11 4.40 -14.50
N GLN A 608 -0.35 3.36 -13.80
CA GLN A 608 -1.77 3.14 -13.49
C GLN A 608 -2.32 4.28 -12.63
N THR A 609 -1.60 4.68 -11.58
CA THR A 609 -2.01 5.79 -10.71
C THR A 609 -2.13 7.09 -11.51
N ARG A 610 -1.13 7.40 -12.36
CA ARG A 610 -1.16 8.62 -13.18
C ARG A 610 -2.30 8.61 -14.20
N LEU A 611 -2.56 7.48 -14.86
CA LEU A 611 -3.69 7.33 -15.79
C LEU A 611 -5.02 7.53 -15.06
N THR A 612 -5.20 6.88 -13.92
CA THR A 612 -6.44 6.93 -13.13
C THR A 612 -6.72 8.37 -12.70
N TRP A 613 -5.72 9.07 -12.17
CA TRP A 613 -5.85 10.47 -11.76
C TRP A 613 -6.23 11.38 -12.93
N LEU A 614 -5.50 11.27 -14.06
CA LEU A 614 -5.74 12.11 -15.24
C LEU A 614 -7.14 11.92 -15.84
N ARG A 615 -7.74 10.73 -15.70
CA ARG A 615 -9.05 10.38 -16.27
C ARG A 615 -10.22 10.75 -15.38
N ASN A 616 -10.06 10.59 -14.07
CA ASN A 616 -11.18 10.58 -13.15
C ASN A 616 -11.24 11.82 -12.26
N GLU A 617 -10.09 12.41 -11.89
CA GLU A 617 -10.11 13.59 -11.04
C GLU A 617 -10.54 14.84 -11.83
N THR A 618 -11.56 15.51 -11.32
CA THR A 618 -12.15 16.70 -11.95
C THR A 618 -11.46 17.99 -11.53
N ASP A 619 -10.90 18.03 -10.31
CA ASP A 619 -10.18 19.18 -9.76
C ASP A 619 -8.72 18.78 -9.48
N LYS A 620 -7.95 18.67 -10.58
CA LYS A 620 -6.56 18.24 -10.55
C LYS A 620 -5.69 19.34 -9.94
N SER A 621 -5.19 19.13 -8.73
CA SER A 621 -4.43 20.15 -8.01
C SER A 621 -3.04 20.38 -8.65
N GLU A 622 -2.54 21.61 -8.53
CA GLU A 622 -1.15 21.91 -8.88
C GLU A 622 -0.20 21.14 -7.95
N GLU A 623 -0.59 20.98 -6.69
CA GLU A 623 0.14 20.24 -5.66
C GLU A 623 0.37 18.78 -6.05
N ALA A 624 -0.66 18.08 -6.55
CA ALA A 624 -0.53 16.70 -7.01
C ALA A 624 0.31 16.60 -8.28
N PHE A 625 0.16 17.54 -9.22
CA PHE A 625 1.06 17.60 -10.36
C PHE A 625 2.53 17.73 -9.91
N LEU A 626 2.81 18.63 -8.96
CA LEU A 626 4.16 18.85 -8.41
C LEU A 626 4.68 17.66 -7.60
N ALA A 627 3.81 16.98 -6.84
CA ALA A 627 4.17 15.78 -6.11
C ALA A 627 4.53 14.63 -7.07
N TRP A 628 3.80 14.49 -8.17
CA TRP A 628 4.09 13.51 -9.20
C TRP A 628 5.44 13.78 -9.90
N THR A 629 5.75 15.03 -10.27
CA THR A 629 7.05 15.37 -10.86
C THR A 629 8.20 15.20 -9.85
N LYS A 630 7.97 15.43 -8.56
CA LYS A 630 8.92 15.09 -7.48
C LYS A 630 9.13 13.57 -7.37
N ALA A 631 8.06 12.78 -7.46
CA ALA A 631 8.15 11.32 -7.45
C ALA A 631 8.95 10.78 -8.65
N LEU A 632 8.74 11.35 -9.83
CA LEU A 632 9.51 11.04 -11.03
C LEU A 632 10.98 11.43 -10.88
N THR A 633 11.26 12.63 -10.35
CA THR A 633 12.63 13.10 -10.07
C THR A 633 13.34 12.15 -9.09
N PHE A 634 12.65 11.77 -8.01
CA PHE A 634 13.15 10.80 -7.04
C PHE A 634 13.46 9.46 -7.73
N ALA A 635 12.55 8.94 -8.56
CA ALA A 635 12.76 7.71 -9.31
C ALA A 635 13.98 7.79 -10.24
N LEU A 636 14.13 8.87 -11.01
CA LEU A 636 15.26 9.04 -11.92
C LEU A 636 16.59 9.15 -11.15
N ILE A 637 16.67 9.96 -10.09
CA ILE A 637 17.90 10.04 -9.29
C ILE A 637 18.20 8.70 -8.61
N LYS A 638 17.20 8.05 -8.00
CA LYS A 638 17.40 6.79 -7.29
C LYS A 638 17.82 5.68 -8.26
N ASP A 639 17.11 5.54 -9.37
CA ASP A 639 17.23 4.40 -10.26
C ASP A 639 18.39 4.57 -11.26
N ILE A 640 18.74 5.81 -11.70
CA ILE A 640 19.78 6.08 -12.73
C ILE A 640 21.13 6.51 -12.14
N VAL A 641 21.11 7.23 -11.01
CA VAL A 641 22.32 7.79 -10.39
C VAL A 641 22.78 6.90 -9.24
N TYR A 642 21.89 6.69 -8.28
CA TYR A 642 22.27 6.12 -7.00
C TYR A 642 22.45 4.60 -7.04
N CYS A 643 21.40 3.86 -7.37
CA CYS A 643 21.43 2.40 -7.41
C CYS A 643 22.51 1.85 -8.37
N PRO A 644 22.81 2.48 -9.51
CA PRO A 644 23.82 1.97 -10.44
C PRO A 644 25.27 2.23 -10.04
N SER A 645 25.51 3.39 -9.44
CA SER A 645 26.85 3.98 -9.41
C SER A 645 27.15 4.68 -8.09
N ALA A 646 26.38 5.71 -7.72
CA ALA A 646 26.74 6.59 -6.60
C ALA A 646 26.86 5.83 -5.27
N LYS A 647 26.06 4.77 -5.06
CA LYS A 647 26.12 3.95 -3.85
C LYS A 647 27.50 3.39 -3.50
N TYR A 648 28.36 3.14 -4.49
CA TYR A 648 29.70 2.58 -4.26
C TYR A 648 30.68 3.62 -3.69
N GLY A 649 30.35 4.91 -3.77
CA GLY A 649 31.13 5.98 -3.17
C GLY A 649 30.73 6.33 -1.73
N ILE A 650 29.69 5.69 -1.16
CA ILE A 650 29.20 5.98 0.18
C ILE A 650 29.97 5.13 1.20
N TYR A 651 30.89 5.75 1.93
CA TYR A 651 31.68 5.10 2.98
C TYR A 651 31.13 5.32 4.39
N SER A 652 30.19 6.26 4.56
CA SER A 652 29.49 6.55 5.81
C SER A 652 28.04 6.86 5.53
N PHE A 653 27.15 6.41 6.41
CA PHE A 653 25.70 6.65 6.32
C PHE A 653 25.27 7.97 6.96
N ALA A 654 26.23 8.85 7.25
CA ALA A 654 25.94 10.22 7.67
C ALA A 654 25.25 10.99 6.52
N PRO A 655 24.16 11.73 6.79
CA PRO A 655 23.43 12.52 5.79
C PRO A 655 24.31 13.37 4.87
N ALA A 656 25.34 14.02 5.43
CA ALA A 656 26.25 14.88 4.69
C ALA A 656 27.10 14.13 3.65
N GLU A 657 27.56 12.91 3.96
CA GLU A 657 28.35 12.11 3.01
C GLU A 657 27.46 11.55 1.90
N ILE A 658 26.25 11.09 2.24
CA ILE A 658 25.26 10.65 1.25
C ILE A 658 24.96 11.80 0.29
N ARG A 659 24.66 13.00 0.81
CA ARG A 659 24.42 14.21 -0.01
C ARG A 659 25.59 14.47 -0.94
N LYS A 660 26.80 14.51 -0.40
CA LYS A 660 28.02 14.79 -1.17
C LYS A 660 28.20 13.81 -2.33
N VAL A 661 28.03 12.51 -2.08
CA VAL A 661 28.22 11.47 -3.11
C VAL A 661 27.14 11.54 -4.18
N VAL A 662 25.87 11.69 -3.79
CA VAL A 662 24.75 11.78 -4.74
C VAL A 662 24.81 13.08 -5.55
N MET A 663 25.00 14.23 -4.89
CA MET A 663 24.98 15.53 -5.55
C MET A 663 26.20 15.78 -6.45
N LYS A 664 27.36 15.19 -6.16
CA LYS A 664 28.57 15.31 -7.00
C LYS A 664 28.63 14.29 -8.14
N HIS A 665 27.69 13.35 -8.21
CA HIS A 665 27.68 12.37 -9.29
C HIS A 665 27.37 13.05 -10.64
N GLU A 666 28.10 12.68 -11.69
CA GLU A 666 28.06 13.34 -13.01
C GLU A 666 26.67 13.37 -13.66
N ARG A 667 25.82 12.41 -13.30
CA ARG A 667 24.44 12.25 -13.83
C ARG A 667 23.38 13.04 -13.05
N THR A 668 23.69 13.54 -11.85
CA THR A 668 22.69 14.19 -11.00
C THR A 668 22.25 15.54 -11.57
N ALA A 669 23.21 16.41 -11.89
CA ALA A 669 22.90 17.72 -12.48
C ALA A 669 22.18 17.60 -13.84
N PRO A 670 22.63 16.75 -14.79
CA PRO A 670 21.91 16.55 -16.05
C PRO A 670 20.44 16.12 -15.89
N ILE A 671 20.10 15.28 -14.91
CA ILE A 671 18.71 14.89 -14.66
C ILE A 671 17.90 16.08 -14.15
N LEU A 672 18.42 16.82 -13.17
CA LEU A 672 17.72 17.98 -12.60
C LEU A 672 17.52 19.08 -13.64
N GLU A 673 18.57 19.41 -14.40
CA GLU A 673 18.55 20.40 -15.48
C GLU A 673 17.64 19.95 -16.64
N GLY A 674 17.67 18.66 -16.99
CA GLY A 674 16.87 18.10 -18.07
C GLY A 674 15.36 18.05 -17.78
N LEU A 675 14.96 18.03 -16.50
CA LEU A 675 13.56 18.11 -16.07
C LEU A 675 13.09 19.56 -15.92
N ALA A 676 13.95 20.47 -15.48
CA ALA A 676 13.60 21.87 -15.26
C ALA A 676 12.97 22.51 -16.51
N GLY A 677 11.77 23.07 -16.36
CA GLY A 677 11.06 23.74 -17.45
C GLY A 677 10.34 22.81 -18.44
N LYS A 678 10.44 21.48 -18.29
CA LYS A 678 9.74 20.51 -19.16
C LYS A 678 8.22 20.63 -19.03
N GLN A 679 7.52 20.50 -20.15
CA GLN A 679 6.06 20.52 -20.24
C GLN A 679 5.53 19.09 -20.11
N MET A 680 4.95 18.75 -18.96
CA MET A 680 4.42 17.41 -18.70
C MET A 680 2.90 17.42 -18.79
N LEU A 681 2.30 16.36 -19.32
CA LEU A 681 0.84 16.28 -19.47
C LEU A 681 0.14 16.40 -18.11
N SER A 682 -0.75 17.39 -17.98
CA SER A 682 -1.51 17.68 -16.75
C SER A 682 -3.00 17.35 -16.88
N ASP A 683 -3.54 17.28 -18.10
CA ASP A 683 -4.90 16.81 -18.37
C ASP A 683 -4.97 16.01 -19.67
N LEU A 684 -5.59 14.83 -19.62
CA LEU A 684 -5.68 13.91 -20.77
C LEU A 684 -6.77 14.31 -21.78
N LEU A 685 -7.88 14.93 -21.32
CA LEU A 685 -9.01 15.32 -22.16
C LEU A 685 -8.70 16.58 -22.96
N ASP A 686 -8.20 17.61 -22.28
CA ASP A 686 -7.90 18.90 -22.89
C ASP A 686 -6.49 18.97 -23.48
N LYS A 687 -5.68 17.93 -23.24
CA LYS A 687 -4.27 17.86 -23.63
C LYS A 687 -3.49 19.09 -23.14
N THR A 688 -3.74 19.50 -21.91
CA THR A 688 -2.99 20.59 -21.28
C THR A 688 -1.71 20.07 -20.65
N TYR A 689 -0.74 20.97 -20.54
CA TYR A 689 0.56 20.68 -19.97
C TYR A 689 0.86 21.67 -18.85
N ALA A 690 1.59 21.20 -17.84
CA ALA A 690 2.13 22.02 -16.78
C ALA A 690 3.66 21.90 -16.76
N THR A 691 4.31 22.94 -16.24
CA THR A 691 5.76 23.09 -16.29
C THR A 691 6.39 22.47 -15.04
N CYS A 692 7.39 21.63 -15.22
CA CYS A 692 8.22 21.14 -14.13
C CYS A 692 9.08 22.30 -13.56
N PRO A 693 9.06 22.55 -12.24
CA PRO A 693 9.98 23.48 -11.58
C PRO A 693 11.43 23.03 -11.63
N GLU A 694 12.32 23.91 -11.18
CA GLU A 694 13.69 23.55 -10.81
C GLU A 694 13.69 22.86 -9.45
N TYR A 695 14.37 21.71 -9.36
CA TYR A 695 14.42 20.91 -8.13
C TYR A 695 15.83 20.80 -7.55
N THR A 696 15.89 20.64 -6.24
CA THR A 696 17.09 20.25 -5.49
C THR A 696 16.76 19.15 -4.48
N LEU A 697 17.81 18.50 -3.95
CA LEU A 697 17.70 17.37 -3.05
C LEU A 697 18.18 17.75 -1.65
N ILE A 698 17.37 17.45 -0.64
CA ILE A 698 17.67 17.69 0.79
C ILE A 698 17.32 16.45 1.64
N ASP A 699 17.50 16.55 2.96
CA ASP A 699 17.10 15.54 3.95
C ASP A 699 17.56 14.13 3.61
N PHE A 700 18.86 13.94 3.41
CA PHE A 700 19.41 12.62 3.10
C PHE A 700 19.45 11.74 4.36
N TYR A 701 19.03 10.48 4.25
CA TYR A 701 19.07 9.52 5.36
C TYR A 701 19.22 8.08 4.86
N ALA A 702 19.60 7.17 5.77
CA ALA A 702 19.77 5.74 5.48
C ALA A 702 19.20 4.93 6.66
N PRO A 703 17.90 4.57 6.65
CA PRO A 703 17.24 3.97 7.81
C PRO A 703 17.86 2.62 8.18
N PHE A 704 18.35 1.87 7.20
CA PHE A 704 18.98 0.57 7.41
C PHE A 704 20.52 0.66 7.53
N ALA A 705 21.11 1.85 7.48
CA ALA A 705 22.56 2.01 7.39
C ALA A 705 23.19 1.11 6.32
N ARG A 706 22.57 1.08 5.13
CA ARG A 706 23.02 0.34 3.95
C ARG A 706 23.00 1.24 2.72
N ASN A 707 23.93 1.00 1.81
CA ASN A 707 24.16 1.81 0.63
C ASN A 707 23.18 1.52 -0.52
N TYR A 708 22.14 0.70 -0.36
CA TYR A 708 21.09 0.48 -1.38
C TYR A 708 19.72 1.07 -0.99
N GLU A 709 19.59 1.61 0.23
CA GLU A 709 18.31 1.98 0.85
C GLU A 709 18.27 3.43 1.38
N ILE A 710 19.03 4.35 0.78
CA ILE A 710 18.96 5.78 1.16
C ILE A 710 17.65 6.44 0.71
N GLY A 711 17.27 7.49 1.44
CA GLY A 711 16.20 8.41 1.12
C GLY A 711 16.71 9.85 1.04
N PHE A 712 15.96 10.69 0.34
CA PHE A 712 16.16 12.14 0.22
C PHE A 712 14.85 12.78 -0.22
N THR A 713 14.65 14.05 0.14
CA THR A 713 13.47 14.83 -0.25
C THR A 713 13.79 15.65 -1.49
N VAL A 714 12.88 15.62 -2.48
CA VAL A 714 12.93 16.50 -3.66
C VAL A 714 12.09 17.74 -3.36
N ILE A 715 12.70 18.92 -3.45
CA ILE A 715 12.03 20.20 -3.21
C ILE A 715 12.26 21.17 -4.36
N ASP A 716 11.33 22.11 -4.54
CA ASP A 716 11.54 23.25 -5.44
C ASP A 716 12.71 24.10 -4.92
N VAL A 717 13.60 24.53 -5.81
CA VAL A 717 14.74 25.40 -5.45
C VAL A 717 14.28 26.67 -4.76
N LYS A 718 13.09 27.20 -5.09
CA LYS A 718 12.55 28.41 -4.44
C LYS A 718 12.21 28.19 -2.96
N ASP A 719 11.96 26.95 -2.57
CA ASP A 719 11.59 26.55 -1.20
C ASP A 719 12.81 26.02 -0.42
N ALA A 720 13.99 26.00 -1.05
CA ALA A 720 15.20 25.48 -0.43
C ALA A 720 15.68 26.38 0.72
N PRO A 721 16.04 25.77 1.86
CA PRO A 721 16.72 26.53 2.91
C PRO A 721 18.06 27.07 2.38
N PRO A 722 18.51 28.26 2.83
CA PRO A 722 19.80 28.79 2.42
C PRO A 722 20.90 27.77 2.73
N GLU A 723 21.81 27.54 1.78
CA GLU A 723 22.90 26.59 1.99
C GLU A 723 23.71 26.98 3.24
N PRO A 724 24.01 26.03 4.14
CA PRO A 724 24.93 26.30 5.22
C PRO A 724 26.29 26.68 4.64
N GLU A 725 26.85 27.81 5.07
CA GLU A 725 28.18 28.27 4.64
C GLU A 725 29.19 27.12 4.79
N GLU A 726 29.81 26.70 3.69
CA GLU A 726 30.90 25.72 3.76
C GLU A 726 31.99 26.30 4.69
N PRO A 727 32.47 25.53 5.69
CA PRO A 727 33.59 25.99 6.49
C PRO A 727 34.77 26.18 5.55
N THR A 728 35.21 27.43 5.40
CA THR A 728 36.38 27.79 4.61
C THR A 728 37.56 26.94 5.05
N GLU A 729 38.05 26.06 4.18
CA GLU A 729 39.29 25.35 4.43
C GLU A 729 40.43 26.37 4.64
N PRO A 730 41.21 26.25 5.72
CA PRO A 730 42.37 27.11 5.90
C PRO A 730 43.43 26.74 4.86
N SER A 731 43.61 27.62 3.88
CA SER A 731 44.75 27.64 2.97
C SER A 731 46.01 28.00 3.75
N GLU A 732 46.69 27.02 4.32
CA GLU A 732 48.11 27.14 4.69
C GLU A 732 48.87 25.90 4.22
N GLU A 733 49.62 26.04 3.12
CA GLU A 733 50.74 25.16 2.79
C GLU A 733 51.80 25.25 3.90
N PRO A 734 52.30 24.14 4.48
CA PRO A 734 53.51 24.19 5.28
C PRO A 734 54.72 23.94 4.38
N THR A 735 55.53 24.98 4.24
CA THR A 735 56.92 24.95 3.78
C THR A 735 57.79 23.98 4.59
N GLU A 736 58.70 23.29 3.90
CA GLU A 736 59.76 22.43 4.44
C GLU A 736 60.56 23.10 5.58
N SER A 737 60.80 22.34 6.67
CA SER A 737 62.07 22.46 7.41
C SER A 737 62.46 21.15 8.13
N THR A 738 63.61 20.65 7.69
CA THR A 738 64.64 19.79 8.30
C THR A 738 64.51 19.26 9.74
N GLU A 739 64.83 17.95 9.89
CA GLU A 739 65.14 17.19 11.12
C GLU A 739 66.19 17.84 12.05
N PRO A 740 66.22 17.42 13.33
CA PRO A 740 67.36 16.60 13.75
C PRO A 740 67.03 15.40 14.66
N THR A 741 68.06 14.57 14.78
CA THR A 741 68.17 13.17 15.22
C THR A 741 68.03 12.88 16.73
N GLU A 742 67.72 11.60 16.99
CA GLU A 742 67.67 10.77 18.22
C GLU A 742 68.42 11.21 19.51
N SER A 743 67.81 10.89 20.67
CA SER A 743 68.53 10.28 21.82
C SER A 743 67.59 9.57 22.84
N THR A 744 67.82 8.25 22.98
CA THR A 744 67.86 7.39 24.20
C THR A 744 66.78 7.45 25.31
N GLU A 745 66.18 6.28 25.57
CA GLU A 745 65.57 5.75 26.82
C GLU A 745 66.47 5.94 28.08
N PRO A 746 65.95 6.00 29.35
CA PRO A 746 65.27 4.86 30.01
C PRO A 746 64.26 5.11 31.18
N THR A 747 63.69 3.97 31.65
CA THR A 747 63.31 3.56 33.03
C THR A 747 61.87 3.67 33.58
N GLU A 748 61.48 2.59 34.28
CA GLU A 748 60.19 2.22 34.90
C GLU A 748 59.76 2.96 36.20
N SER A 749 58.50 2.69 36.58
CA SER A 749 57.79 2.81 37.87
C SER A 749 57.14 4.18 38.16
N THR A 750 55.88 4.32 38.63
CA THR A 750 55.13 3.63 39.71
C THR A 750 53.60 3.81 39.58
N GLU A 751 52.81 2.96 40.28
CA GLU A 751 51.33 2.98 40.45
C GLU A 751 50.73 4.31 40.96
N PRO A 752 49.38 4.47 40.86
CA PRO A 752 48.65 5.12 41.94
C PRO A 752 47.41 4.35 42.47
N THR A 753 47.26 4.51 43.78
CA THR A 753 46.25 4.08 44.77
C THR A 753 44.83 4.66 44.65
N GLU A 754 43.89 3.96 45.29
CA GLU A 754 42.44 4.21 45.48
C GLU A 754 42.03 5.49 46.26
N SER A 755 40.77 5.92 46.05
CA SER A 755 39.72 6.42 46.99
C SER A 755 38.73 7.33 46.21
N THR A 756 37.41 7.43 46.42
CA THR A 756 36.52 7.27 47.60
C THR A 756 35.03 7.27 47.14
N GLU A 757 34.13 6.67 47.94
CA GLU A 757 32.66 6.60 47.80
C GLU A 757 31.90 7.94 47.90
N PRO A 758 30.59 7.98 47.54
CA PRO A 758 29.63 8.90 48.16
C PRO A 758 28.47 8.21 48.90
N THR A 759 28.08 8.86 50.00
CA THR A 759 27.06 8.59 51.04
C THR A 759 25.58 8.79 50.64
N GLU A 760 24.71 8.01 51.32
CA GLU A 760 23.24 8.13 51.52
C GLU A 760 22.79 9.45 52.25
N SER A 761 21.54 9.87 52.48
CA SER A 761 20.12 9.49 52.23
C SER A 761 19.23 10.69 52.66
N THR A 762 17.95 10.75 52.23
CA THR A 762 16.82 11.30 53.04
C THR A 762 15.45 10.90 52.46
N GLU A 763 14.61 10.26 53.30
CA GLU A 763 13.13 10.08 53.25
C GLU A 763 12.48 10.98 54.35
N PRO A 764 11.13 11.16 54.57
CA PRO A 764 10.02 10.18 54.39
C PRO A 764 8.55 10.69 54.12
N THR A 765 7.60 9.72 54.16
CA THR A 765 6.20 9.68 54.71
C THR A 765 4.89 9.79 53.86
N GLU A 766 4.14 8.66 53.83
CA GLU A 766 2.66 8.34 53.95
C GLU A 766 1.55 9.20 53.28
N SER A 767 0.32 8.77 52.90
CA SER A 767 -0.55 7.55 52.73
C SER A 767 -1.82 8.05 51.93
N THR A 768 -2.60 7.30 51.11
CA THR A 768 -3.75 6.39 51.42
C THR A 768 -4.50 5.96 50.13
N GLU A 769 -4.88 4.65 50.06
CA GLU A 769 -6.06 3.94 49.45
C GLU A 769 -6.61 4.21 48.01
N PRO A 770 -7.10 3.15 47.31
CA PRO A 770 -8.52 2.76 47.48
C PRO A 770 -8.82 1.26 47.67
N THR A 771 -10.00 1.06 48.24
CA THR A 771 -10.76 -0.14 48.63
C THR A 771 -11.27 -1.06 47.50
N GLU A 772 -11.56 -2.29 47.95
CA GLU A 772 -12.14 -3.51 47.35
C GLU A 772 -13.19 -3.41 46.23
N SER A 773 -13.19 -4.45 45.37
CA SER A 773 -14.43 -5.10 44.92
C SER A 773 -14.26 -6.62 44.68
N THR A 774 -14.80 -7.40 45.63
CA THR A 774 -15.62 -8.63 45.48
C THR A 774 -15.30 -9.73 44.46
N GLU A 775 -15.08 -10.95 44.98
CA GLU A 775 -15.30 -12.24 44.28
C GLU A 775 -16.76 -12.47 43.87
N PRO A 776 -17.01 -13.41 42.93
CA PRO A 776 -17.74 -14.60 43.39
C PRO A 776 -17.29 -15.96 42.79
N THR A 777 -17.16 -16.93 43.70
CA THR A 777 -17.63 -18.34 43.70
C THR A 777 -17.07 -19.42 42.75
N GLU A 778 -16.68 -20.52 43.41
CA GLU A 778 -16.46 -21.88 42.91
C GLU A 778 -17.58 -22.43 42.01
N SER A 779 -17.18 -23.27 41.05
CA SER A 779 -18.02 -24.41 40.61
C SER A 779 -17.18 -25.59 40.12
N THR A 780 -17.20 -26.65 40.95
CA THR A 780 -17.35 -28.08 40.61
C THR A 780 -16.40 -28.77 39.60
N GLU A 781 -15.66 -29.76 40.11
CA GLU A 781 -15.17 -30.93 39.36
C GLU A 781 -16.29 -31.65 38.59
N PRO A 782 -15.92 -32.37 37.52
CA PRO A 782 -16.35 -33.76 37.43
C PRO A 782 -15.26 -34.75 36.98
N THR A 783 -15.05 -35.76 37.83
CA THR A 783 -14.98 -37.22 37.58
C THR A 783 -14.23 -37.82 36.39
N GLU A 784 -13.39 -38.82 36.75
CA GLU A 784 -12.81 -39.88 35.92
C GLU A 784 -13.81 -40.68 35.06
N SER A 785 -13.33 -41.12 33.90
CA SER A 785 -13.56 -42.39 33.15
C SER A 785 -13.20 -42.12 31.68
N THR A 786 -12.51 -42.94 30.88
CA THR A 786 -12.20 -44.37 30.88
C THR A 786 -11.14 -44.58 29.77
N GLU A 787 -10.19 -45.49 29.95
CA GLU A 787 -9.34 -46.01 28.85
C GLU A 787 -10.17 -46.72 27.76
N PRO A 788 -9.62 -46.81 26.54
CA PRO A 788 -9.71 -48.08 25.82
C PRO A 788 -8.36 -48.54 25.24
N THR A 789 -7.91 -49.68 25.78
CA THR A 789 -7.47 -50.92 25.09
C THR A 789 -6.64 -50.88 23.80
N GLU A 790 -5.49 -51.57 23.87
CA GLU A 790 -4.72 -52.17 22.78
C GLU A 790 -5.52 -53.09 21.85
N SER A 791 -5.15 -53.07 20.57
CA SER A 791 -5.10 -54.17 19.57
C SER A 791 -4.83 -53.51 18.20
N THR A 792 -3.99 -53.97 17.27
CA THR A 792 -3.42 -55.29 16.95
C THR A 792 -2.33 -55.07 15.89
N GLU A 793 -1.22 -55.82 15.95
CA GLU A 793 -0.26 -55.95 14.82
C GLU A 793 -0.92 -56.62 13.60
N PRO A 794 -0.40 -56.37 12.38
CA PRO A 794 -0.40 -57.39 11.33
C PRO A 794 1.03 -57.83 10.98
N THR A 795 1.24 -59.11 11.26
CA THR A 795 2.14 -60.12 10.66
C THR A 795 2.77 -59.84 9.29
N GLU A 796 4.04 -60.24 9.19
CA GLU A 796 4.77 -60.57 7.97
C GLU A 796 4.05 -61.61 7.09
N SER A 797 4.16 -61.45 5.76
CA SER A 797 4.79 -62.42 4.83
C SER A 797 4.29 -62.23 3.40
N THR A 798 5.19 -61.97 2.44
CA THR A 798 5.59 -62.90 1.35
C THR A 798 6.41 -62.17 0.28
N GLU A 799 7.62 -62.68 0.01
CA GLU A 799 8.38 -62.41 -1.22
C GLU A 799 7.63 -62.91 -2.46
N PRO A 800 7.95 -62.35 -3.64
CA PRO A 800 8.43 -63.25 -4.68
C PRO A 800 9.61 -62.71 -5.51
N THR A 801 10.67 -63.52 -5.55
CA THR A 801 11.54 -63.90 -6.69
C THR A 801 12.24 -62.85 -7.58
N GLU A 802 13.56 -62.97 -7.60
CA GLU A 802 14.47 -62.53 -8.67
C GLU A 802 14.13 -63.14 -10.04
N SER A 803 14.26 -62.35 -11.12
CA SER A 803 15.28 -62.51 -12.18
C SER A 803 14.81 -61.92 -13.51
N THR A 804 15.51 -60.89 -14.01
CA THR A 804 16.18 -60.84 -15.34
C THR A 804 16.66 -59.42 -15.69
N GLU A 805 17.97 -59.28 -15.91
CA GLU A 805 18.62 -58.24 -16.72
C GLU A 805 19.42 -58.95 -17.84
N PRO A 806 19.96 -58.28 -18.87
CA PRO A 806 19.47 -57.12 -19.62
C PRO A 806 19.51 -57.40 -21.15
N THR A 807 19.07 -56.44 -21.99
CA THR A 807 19.52 -56.40 -23.41
C THR A 807 19.96 -54.99 -23.75
N GLU A 808 21.19 -54.88 -24.27
CA GLU A 808 21.86 -53.64 -24.67
C GLU A 808 21.33 -53.03 -25.98
N SER A 809 21.72 -51.76 -26.14
CA SER A 809 22.09 -51.02 -27.37
C SER A 809 21.00 -50.22 -28.10
N THR A 810 21.10 -48.89 -28.07
CA THR A 810 21.72 -48.12 -29.17
C THR A 810 21.97 -46.64 -28.79
N GLU A 811 23.13 -46.13 -29.20
CA GLU A 811 23.61 -44.74 -29.10
C GLU A 811 22.84 -43.74 -30.01
N PRO A 812 22.92 -42.43 -29.73
CA PRO A 812 22.21 -41.40 -30.49
C PRO A 812 22.95 -41.01 -31.78
N THR A 813 22.21 -40.68 -32.84
CA THR A 813 22.76 -40.15 -34.10
C THR A 813 22.62 -38.62 -34.13
N GLU A 814 23.70 -37.95 -34.53
CA GLU A 814 23.83 -36.49 -34.68
C GLU A 814 23.03 -35.87 -35.84
N SER A 815 22.65 -34.61 -35.62
CA SER A 815 22.60 -33.44 -36.52
C SER A 815 22.22 -33.56 -38.01
N THR A 816 21.22 -32.78 -38.40
CA THR A 816 21.15 -32.12 -39.72
C THR A 816 20.50 -30.73 -39.56
N GLU A 817 21.22 -29.67 -39.95
CA GLU A 817 20.69 -28.32 -40.20
C GLU A 817 20.03 -28.20 -41.62
N PRO A 818 19.67 -27.01 -42.14
CA PRO A 818 18.29 -26.56 -42.28
C PRO A 818 17.84 -26.52 -43.75
N THR A 819 16.53 -26.33 -43.97
CA THR A 819 15.98 -26.11 -45.32
C THR A 819 15.69 -24.63 -45.53
N GLU A 820 16.24 -24.06 -46.61
CA GLU A 820 15.99 -22.72 -47.13
C GLU A 820 14.60 -22.56 -47.80
N SER A 821 14.22 -21.29 -47.97
CA SER A 821 13.29 -20.68 -48.95
C SER A 821 11.84 -20.55 -48.47
N THR A 822 11.14 -19.40 -48.58
CA THR A 822 11.14 -18.34 -49.61
C THR A 822 10.45 -17.06 -49.10
N GLU A 823 10.88 -15.90 -49.60
CA GLU A 823 10.19 -14.59 -49.54
C GLU A 823 9.01 -14.48 -50.54
N PRO A 824 8.15 -13.43 -50.44
CA PRO A 824 6.75 -13.46 -50.91
C PRO A 824 6.49 -12.79 -52.27
N ALA A 825 5.31 -13.06 -52.85
CA ALA A 825 4.69 -12.23 -53.87
C ALA A 825 3.15 -12.21 -53.74
N GLU A 826 2.63 -10.97 -53.76
CA GLU A 826 1.23 -10.47 -53.85
C GLU A 826 0.28 -10.58 -52.64
#